data_AF-A0A329SK23-F1
#
_entry.id   AF-A0A329SK23-F1
#
_cell.length_a   1.000
_cell.length_b   1.000
_cell.length_c   1.000
_cell.angle_alpha   90.00
_cell.angle_beta   90.00
_cell.angle_gamma   90.00
#
_symmetry.space_group_name_H-M   'P 1'
#
loop_
_entity.id
_entity.type
_entity.pdbx_description
1 polymer ?
#
loop_
_entity_poly.entity_id
_entity_poly.type
_entity_poly.pdbx_seq_one_letter_code
_entity_poly.pdbx_strand_id
1 'polypeptide(L)'
;MTDATADWQVLKFQPWNSAPDVSFWQTLASLKLNKFQLDDQAQDITGYFTPGRSVSVPARFTIDESAFPSAQGAQESRDVDRARYEWQAPGLLLNTNTLEAFKKLDKAKLLRDAGDKILDLILGSESGGVSIDHLNSFVLITFADLKKHSFLYWFGFPALSPPASFQYRVPPASVSSVLSPKEQVQVLRGLLKLRHVNPKTGAVEGNFASFFVVERLASDQIVRVLDIKTWNAAEHNAADVVETLFGFVDPCPLKTNPGWPLRNFLALLTALPSEKVDCSQPLQIISFREHVHQFTEVPDDFKWKSSVLFQVKSDQPFMANDRSRQDVRVVGWEANVRGKMGPRVMELGGILDPIRLAETSVDLNLKLMRWRQLPSLDLELLAQTKCLLLGAGTLGCYTARSLLSWGFRNITFVDNSTVSHSNPVRQPLFEFQDVGKPKGECAANALKRIFPLVNSQAVNLTIPMAGHALSSPQLMEEAKKGLETLDQLIETHDVVFLGTDSRESRWLPTVIASSKKKLLLNAALGFDSYLVMRHGVHPDGNTTKPSLGCYFCNDIVSPRDSLKDRTLDQMCTVTRPGLAPIAAATAVELLVAVLHSPQGKYVGAEKPSDGSVPMGYIPHQLRGFLNAFQNMVITGEAFDKCIACSLKVLDAYTADALGLLEKACNSTAYLEELTGLNQLTEEADSLMIDLEDSDEDGDMM
;
A
#
# COMPACT_ATOMS: atom_id res chain seq x y z
N MET A 1 6.54 33.52 -55.46
CA MET A 1 6.42 32.27 -54.68
C MET A 1 7.55 31.38 -55.11
N THR A 2 8.60 31.31 -54.30
CA THR A 2 9.80 30.50 -54.56
C THR A 2 9.48 29.03 -54.32
N ASP A 3 9.67 28.19 -55.32
CA ASP A 3 9.71 26.73 -55.21
C ASP A 3 10.67 26.33 -54.08
N ALA A 4 10.10 25.89 -52.95
CA ALA A 4 10.88 25.17 -51.95
C ALA A 4 11.14 23.77 -52.51
N THR A 5 12.37 23.52 -52.94
CA THR A 5 12.85 22.19 -53.33
C THR A 5 12.60 21.21 -52.18
N ALA A 6 11.62 20.32 -52.35
CA ALA A 6 11.27 19.32 -51.34
C ALA A 6 12.33 18.21 -51.33
N ASP A 7 13.20 18.24 -50.33
CA ASP A 7 14.28 17.26 -50.17
C ASP A 7 13.76 15.90 -49.66
N TRP A 8 14.39 14.83 -50.15
CA TRP A 8 14.18 13.47 -49.66
C TRP A 8 15.05 13.21 -48.42
N GLN A 9 14.45 12.68 -47.36
CA GLN A 9 15.16 12.34 -46.12
C GLN A 9 14.89 10.90 -45.70
N VAL A 10 15.78 10.34 -44.88
CA VAL A 10 15.60 9.00 -44.29
C VAL A 10 14.38 8.98 -43.39
N LEU A 11 13.47 8.03 -43.62
CA LEU A 11 12.24 7.87 -42.85
C LEU A 11 12.55 7.29 -41.45
N LYS A 12 12.22 8.05 -40.41
CA LYS A 12 12.37 7.64 -39.01
C LYS A 12 11.01 7.29 -38.41
N PHE A 13 10.95 6.21 -37.63
CA PHE A 13 9.72 5.68 -37.05
C PHE A 13 9.67 5.90 -35.54
N GLN A 14 8.50 6.24 -35.00
CA GLN A 14 8.27 6.27 -33.56
C GLN A 14 8.09 4.83 -33.03
N PRO A 15 8.92 4.37 -32.08
CA PRO A 15 8.74 3.05 -31.44
C PRO A 15 7.45 2.95 -30.63
N TRP A 16 6.96 1.73 -30.46
CA TRP A 16 5.91 1.41 -29.51
C TRP A 16 6.35 1.74 -28.08
N ASN A 17 5.39 2.13 -27.24
CA ASN A 17 5.56 2.24 -25.81
C ASN A 17 4.49 1.40 -25.10
N SER A 18 4.92 0.36 -24.40
CA SER A 18 4.02 -0.57 -23.70
C SER A 18 3.49 0.04 -22.40
N ALA A 19 2.22 -0.24 -22.12
CA ALA A 19 1.51 0.16 -20.91
C ALA A 19 0.62 -1.01 -20.43
N PRO A 20 1.20 -2.04 -19.82
CA PRO A 20 0.44 -3.16 -19.25
C PRO A 20 -0.37 -2.70 -18.03
N ASP A 21 -1.65 -3.04 -18.01
CA ASP A 21 -2.58 -2.73 -16.92
C ASP A 21 -2.37 -3.63 -15.69
N VAL A 22 -2.83 -3.20 -14.52
CA VAL A 22 -2.76 -4.00 -13.27
C VAL A 22 -3.53 -5.31 -13.41
N SER A 23 -4.69 -5.29 -14.09
CA SER A 23 -5.53 -6.48 -14.34
C SER A 23 -4.79 -7.58 -15.10
N PHE A 24 -3.90 -7.22 -16.04
CA PHE A 24 -3.07 -8.19 -16.76
C PHE A 24 -2.20 -8.99 -15.78
N TRP A 25 -1.55 -8.31 -14.84
CA TRP A 25 -0.64 -8.93 -13.87
C TRP A 25 -1.40 -9.80 -12.86
N GLN A 26 -2.59 -9.37 -12.44
CA GLN A 26 -3.47 -10.16 -11.56
C GLN A 26 -3.90 -11.46 -12.25
N THR A 27 -4.35 -11.36 -13.50
CA THR A 27 -4.75 -12.53 -14.30
C THR A 27 -3.56 -13.45 -14.57
N LEU A 28 -2.38 -12.90 -14.89
CA LEU A 28 -1.16 -13.70 -15.06
C LEU A 28 -0.77 -14.43 -13.76
N ALA A 29 -0.84 -13.78 -12.61
CA ALA A 29 -0.56 -14.40 -11.32
C ALA A 29 -1.55 -15.52 -11.00
N SER A 30 -2.85 -15.30 -11.23
CA SER A 30 -3.89 -16.30 -11.06
C SER A 30 -3.70 -17.50 -11.99
N LEU A 31 -3.46 -17.26 -13.29
CA LEU A 31 -3.20 -18.33 -14.26
C LEU A 31 -1.93 -19.09 -13.92
N LYS A 32 -0.86 -18.43 -13.46
CA LYS A 32 0.38 -19.09 -13.04
C LYS A 32 0.18 -19.99 -11.84
N LEU A 33 -0.62 -19.59 -10.84
CA LEU A 33 -0.91 -20.41 -9.67
C LEU A 33 -1.85 -21.57 -9.97
N ASN A 34 -2.92 -21.29 -10.73
CA ASN A 34 -4.05 -22.21 -10.85
C ASN A 34 -3.97 -23.12 -12.08
N LYS A 35 -3.36 -22.64 -13.19
CA LYS A 35 -3.40 -23.29 -14.50
C LYS A 35 -2.02 -23.67 -15.05
N PHE A 36 -1.12 -22.71 -15.23
CA PHE A 36 0.20 -22.96 -15.82
C PHE A 36 1.11 -23.71 -14.85
N GLN A 37 1.07 -23.39 -13.56
CA GLN A 37 1.89 -24.02 -12.52
C GLN A 37 3.39 -23.97 -12.87
N LEU A 38 3.99 -25.11 -13.22
CA LEU A 38 5.39 -25.24 -13.65
C LEU A 38 5.57 -25.22 -15.17
N ASP A 39 4.48 -25.20 -15.94
CA ASP A 39 4.53 -25.09 -17.39
C ASP A 39 5.02 -23.70 -17.81
N ASP A 40 6.09 -23.67 -18.59
CA ASP A 40 6.69 -22.47 -19.17
C ASP A 40 6.45 -22.36 -20.68
N GLN A 41 5.53 -23.16 -21.22
CA GLN A 41 5.09 -23.05 -22.60
C GLN A 41 4.56 -21.66 -22.93
N ALA A 42 4.93 -21.20 -24.12
CA ALA A 42 4.50 -19.90 -24.63
C ALA A 42 2.98 -19.85 -24.80
N GLN A 43 2.38 -18.73 -24.41
CA GLN A 43 0.94 -18.51 -24.43
C GLN A 43 0.60 -17.45 -25.46
N ASP A 44 -0.41 -17.70 -26.29
CA ASP A 44 -0.94 -16.68 -27.19
C ASP A 44 -1.71 -15.63 -26.38
N ILE A 45 -1.39 -14.36 -26.62
CA ILE A 45 -2.03 -13.21 -26.01
C ILE A 45 -2.39 -12.16 -27.05
N THR A 46 -3.39 -11.33 -26.75
CA THR A 46 -3.80 -10.22 -27.61
C THR A 46 -3.41 -8.90 -26.97
N GLY A 47 -2.72 -8.04 -27.72
CA GLY A 47 -2.43 -6.66 -27.35
C GLY A 47 -3.30 -5.70 -28.13
N TYR A 48 -3.38 -4.47 -27.63
CA TYR A 48 -4.29 -3.47 -28.15
C TYR A 48 -3.61 -2.13 -28.35
N PHE A 49 -4.05 -1.40 -29.36
CA PHE A 49 -3.58 -0.05 -29.61
C PHE A 49 -4.67 0.82 -30.24
N THR A 50 -4.44 2.13 -30.19
CA THR A 50 -5.34 3.14 -30.78
C THR A 50 -4.54 4.13 -31.61
N PRO A 51 -5.18 4.85 -32.56
CA PRO A 51 -4.54 5.91 -33.30
C PRO A 51 -4.07 7.04 -32.36
N GLY A 52 -3.01 7.75 -32.74
CA GLY A 52 -2.45 8.83 -31.94
C GLY A 52 -3.49 9.92 -31.61
N ARG A 53 -3.63 10.30 -30.34
CA ARG A 53 -4.61 11.33 -29.90
C ARG A 53 -4.05 12.74 -29.96
N SER A 54 -2.85 12.94 -29.44
CA SER A 54 -2.22 14.26 -29.31
C SER A 54 -0.71 14.09 -29.25
N VAL A 55 0.03 15.08 -29.76
CA VAL A 55 1.50 15.13 -29.67
C VAL A 55 1.99 15.07 -28.22
N SER A 56 1.17 15.53 -27.26
CA SER A 56 1.48 15.48 -25.82
C SER A 56 1.25 14.13 -25.16
N VAL A 57 0.59 13.18 -25.83
CA VAL A 57 0.26 11.86 -25.28
C VAL A 57 0.99 10.80 -26.10
N PRO A 58 1.91 10.01 -25.51
CA PRO A 58 2.62 8.99 -26.25
C PRO A 58 1.65 7.91 -26.76
N ALA A 59 1.95 7.37 -27.94
CA ALA A 59 1.37 6.15 -28.45
C ALA A 59 1.51 5.03 -27.40
N ARG A 60 0.41 4.45 -26.91
CA ARG A 60 0.44 3.35 -25.92
C ARG A 60 -0.03 2.05 -26.55
N PHE A 61 0.74 1.00 -26.32
CA PHE A 61 0.38 -0.39 -26.58
C PHE A 61 -0.06 -1.02 -25.27
N THR A 62 -1.32 -1.40 -25.15
CA THR A 62 -1.94 -1.84 -23.90
C THR A 62 -2.19 -3.34 -23.89
N ILE A 63 -2.09 -3.94 -22.71
CA ILE A 63 -2.54 -5.30 -22.40
C ILE A 63 -3.24 -5.27 -21.04
N ASP A 64 -4.32 -6.01 -20.91
CA ASP A 64 -5.14 -6.14 -19.69
C ASP A 64 -5.60 -7.60 -19.54
N GLU A 65 -6.54 -7.86 -18.63
CA GLU A 65 -7.11 -9.20 -18.41
C GLU A 65 -7.66 -9.89 -19.66
N SER A 66 -8.19 -9.13 -20.63
CA SER A 66 -8.77 -9.69 -21.86
C SER A 66 -7.71 -10.17 -22.86
N ALA A 67 -6.43 -9.88 -22.59
CA ALA A 67 -5.32 -10.36 -23.40
C ALA A 67 -5.23 -11.89 -23.42
N PHE A 68 -5.75 -12.58 -22.39
CA PHE A 68 -5.69 -14.04 -22.28
C PHE A 68 -6.96 -14.70 -22.87
N PRO A 69 -6.86 -15.45 -23.98
CA PRO A 69 -8.01 -16.13 -24.58
C PRO A 69 -8.70 -17.14 -23.65
N SER A 70 -7.94 -17.68 -22.70
CA SER A 70 -8.38 -18.77 -21.82
C SER A 70 -8.82 -18.33 -20.43
N ALA A 71 -8.83 -17.02 -20.15
CA ALA A 71 -9.33 -16.46 -18.89
C ALA A 71 -10.85 -16.22 -18.90
N GLN A 72 -11.52 -16.40 -20.05
CA GLN A 72 -12.96 -16.24 -20.19
C GLN A 72 -13.60 -17.54 -20.69
N GLY A 73 -14.71 -17.94 -20.06
CA GLY A 73 -15.72 -18.78 -20.70
C GLY A 73 -16.21 -18.03 -21.93
N ALA A 74 -15.56 -18.31 -23.06
CA ALA A 74 -15.67 -17.53 -24.27
C ALA A 74 -17.02 -17.79 -24.95
N GLN A 75 -18.06 -17.01 -24.60
CA GLN A 75 -19.11 -16.68 -25.58
C GLN A 75 -20.02 -15.47 -25.33
N GLU A 76 -20.05 -14.79 -24.16
CA GLU A 76 -21.18 -13.84 -23.93
C GLU A 76 -20.90 -12.36 -23.67
N SER A 77 -19.66 -11.87 -23.56
CA SER A 77 -19.45 -10.41 -23.65
C SER A 77 -18.05 -10.03 -24.09
N ARG A 78 -17.79 -10.04 -25.40
CA ARG A 78 -16.80 -9.09 -25.92
C ARG A 78 -17.35 -7.71 -25.62
N ASP A 79 -16.58 -6.88 -24.92
CA ASP A 79 -16.98 -5.51 -24.62
C ASP A 79 -17.16 -4.78 -25.97
N VAL A 80 -18.42 -4.61 -26.38
CA VAL A 80 -18.81 -4.13 -27.72
C VAL A 80 -18.29 -2.70 -27.94
N ASP A 81 -18.07 -1.96 -26.85
CA ASP A 81 -17.45 -0.64 -26.90
C ASP A 81 -15.97 -0.73 -27.28
N ARG A 82 -15.25 -1.74 -26.78
CA ARG A 82 -13.82 -1.95 -27.04
C ARG A 82 -13.50 -2.22 -28.49
N ALA A 83 -14.29 -3.09 -29.10
CA ALA A 83 -14.17 -3.46 -30.51
C ALA A 83 -14.29 -2.26 -31.48
N ARG A 84 -14.91 -1.15 -31.06
CA ARG A 84 -15.07 0.06 -31.86
C ARG A 84 -13.91 1.05 -31.74
N TYR A 85 -13.11 0.97 -30.67
CA TYR A 85 -12.07 1.96 -30.37
C TYR A 85 -10.64 1.45 -30.53
N GLU A 86 -10.37 0.14 -30.40
CA GLU A 86 -9.02 -0.44 -30.48
C GLU A 86 -8.80 -1.34 -31.69
N TRP A 87 -7.53 -1.48 -32.04
CA TRP A 87 -7.01 -2.48 -32.96
C TRP A 87 -6.25 -3.53 -32.19
N GLN A 88 -6.40 -4.78 -32.64
CA GLN A 88 -5.78 -5.93 -32.02
C GLN A 88 -4.43 -6.21 -32.68
N ALA A 89 -3.48 -6.63 -31.86
CA ALA A 89 -2.16 -7.09 -32.26
C ALA A 89 -1.92 -8.46 -31.64
N PRO A 90 -1.76 -9.53 -32.43
CA PRO A 90 -1.43 -10.86 -31.91
C PRO A 90 -0.08 -10.88 -31.22
N GLY A 91 0.08 -11.60 -30.12
CA GLY A 91 1.36 -11.69 -29.44
C GLY A 91 1.59 -13.01 -28.72
N LEU A 92 2.85 -13.20 -28.33
CA LEU A 92 3.32 -14.40 -27.65
C LEU A 92 3.92 -14.05 -26.29
N LEU A 93 3.38 -14.63 -25.22
CA LEU A 93 3.85 -14.49 -23.85
C LEU A 93 4.75 -15.68 -23.48
N LEU A 94 5.98 -15.41 -23.05
CA LEU A 94 6.87 -16.39 -22.43
C LEU A 94 7.10 -16.00 -20.96
N ASN A 95 6.43 -16.70 -20.05
CA ASN A 95 6.60 -16.51 -18.61
C ASN A 95 7.55 -17.57 -18.05
N THR A 96 8.69 -17.11 -17.54
CA THR A 96 9.69 -17.99 -16.92
C THR A 96 9.40 -18.23 -15.44
N ASN A 97 9.75 -19.43 -14.95
CA ASN A 97 9.55 -19.80 -13.54
C ASN A 97 10.64 -19.25 -12.61
N THR A 98 11.85 -19.04 -13.12
CA THR A 98 12.99 -18.53 -12.34
C THR A 98 13.61 -17.29 -12.98
N LEU A 99 14.20 -16.43 -12.15
CA LEU A 99 14.88 -15.22 -12.62
C LEU A 99 16.11 -15.57 -13.46
N GLU A 100 16.79 -16.68 -13.14
CA GLU A 100 17.94 -17.20 -13.88
C GLU A 100 17.54 -17.62 -15.29
N ALA A 101 16.39 -18.29 -15.45
CA ALA A 101 15.86 -18.65 -16.76
C ALA A 101 15.55 -17.39 -17.59
N PHE A 102 14.90 -16.38 -16.99
CA PHE A 102 14.66 -15.09 -17.65
C PHE A 102 15.95 -14.44 -18.17
N LYS A 103 17.01 -14.44 -17.36
CA LYS A 103 18.31 -13.87 -17.72
C LYS A 103 18.98 -14.63 -18.86
N LYS A 104 18.99 -15.97 -18.79
CA LYS A 104 19.62 -16.88 -19.77
C LYS A 104 18.84 -17.01 -21.09
N LEU A 105 17.57 -16.62 -21.11
CA LEU A 105 16.71 -16.68 -22.30
C LEU A 105 17.36 -15.95 -23.49
N ASP A 106 17.44 -16.63 -24.64
CA ASP A 106 17.97 -16.06 -25.88
C ASP A 106 16.96 -15.10 -26.52
N LYS A 107 17.08 -13.83 -26.13
CA LYS A 107 16.20 -12.74 -26.56
C LYS A 107 16.40 -12.39 -28.03
N ALA A 108 17.57 -12.66 -28.59
CA ALA A 108 17.84 -12.39 -30.00
C ALA A 108 17.13 -13.44 -30.87
N LYS A 109 17.21 -14.72 -30.48
CA LYS A 109 16.48 -15.80 -31.15
C LYS A 109 14.97 -15.60 -31.07
N LEU A 110 14.41 -15.31 -29.91
CA LEU A 110 12.95 -15.11 -29.77
C LEU A 110 12.41 -14.00 -30.67
N LEU A 111 13.13 -12.87 -30.76
CA LEU A 111 12.74 -11.78 -31.63
C LEU A 111 12.88 -12.17 -33.11
N ARG A 112 13.92 -12.94 -33.46
CA ARG A 112 14.12 -13.47 -34.81
C ARG A 112 13.01 -14.44 -35.20
N ASP A 113 12.67 -15.41 -34.36
CA ASP A 113 11.60 -16.38 -34.60
C ASP A 113 10.25 -15.67 -34.85
N ALA A 114 9.97 -14.60 -34.10
CA ALA A 114 8.77 -13.78 -34.32
C ALA A 114 8.85 -12.96 -35.63
N GLY A 115 10.04 -12.44 -35.98
CA GLY A 115 10.26 -11.76 -37.26
C GLY A 115 10.18 -12.69 -38.46
N ASP A 116 10.62 -13.95 -38.34
CA ASP A 116 10.53 -14.95 -39.41
C ASP A 116 9.06 -15.25 -39.77
N LYS A 117 8.16 -15.30 -38.78
CA LYS A 117 6.71 -15.39 -39.03
C LYS A 117 6.15 -14.21 -39.83
N ILE A 118 6.66 -13.00 -39.57
CA ILE A 118 6.30 -11.80 -40.36
C ILE A 118 6.86 -11.91 -41.77
N LEU A 119 8.10 -12.38 -41.91
CA LEU A 119 8.77 -12.57 -43.20
C LEU A 119 8.04 -13.61 -44.06
N ASP A 120 7.56 -14.70 -43.47
CA ASP A 120 6.73 -15.71 -44.17
C ASP A 120 5.46 -15.10 -44.76
N LEU A 121 4.83 -14.20 -43.99
CA LEU A 121 3.64 -13.46 -44.41
C LEU A 121 3.95 -12.51 -45.59
N ILE A 122 5.13 -11.89 -45.58
CA ILE A 122 5.58 -10.96 -46.62
C ILE A 122 5.96 -11.67 -47.91
N LEU A 123 6.65 -12.81 -47.83
CA LEU A 123 7.13 -13.55 -49.00
C LEU A 123 6.06 -14.46 -49.64
N GLY A 124 4.86 -14.52 -49.07
CA GLY A 124 3.75 -15.30 -49.62
C GLY A 124 4.00 -16.81 -49.60
N SER A 125 4.88 -17.32 -48.73
CA SER A 125 5.08 -18.76 -48.56
C SER A 125 3.76 -19.41 -48.12
N GLU A 126 3.37 -20.52 -48.78
CA GLU A 126 2.10 -21.27 -48.66
C GLU A 126 1.79 -21.87 -47.26
N SER A 127 2.03 -21.13 -46.18
CA SER A 127 1.61 -21.49 -44.84
C SER A 127 0.25 -20.83 -44.58
N GLY A 128 -0.81 -21.64 -44.65
CA GLY A 128 -2.20 -21.20 -44.67
C GLY A 128 -2.62 -20.22 -43.56
N GLY A 129 -3.50 -19.30 -43.93
CA GLY A 129 -4.47 -18.69 -43.01
C GLY A 129 -3.97 -17.62 -42.02
N VAL A 130 -2.70 -17.23 -42.01
CA VAL A 130 -2.19 -16.20 -41.06
C VAL A 130 -2.75 -14.81 -41.40
N SER A 131 -3.42 -14.15 -40.44
CA SER A 131 -4.01 -12.82 -40.63
C SER A 131 -2.95 -11.73 -40.84
N ILE A 132 -3.25 -10.74 -41.68
CA ILE A 132 -2.42 -9.54 -41.92
C ILE A 132 -2.10 -8.77 -40.62
N ASP A 133 -2.91 -8.93 -39.58
CA ASP A 133 -2.69 -8.32 -38.26
C ASP A 133 -1.38 -8.78 -37.61
N HIS A 134 -0.82 -9.93 -38.01
CA HIS A 134 0.47 -10.42 -37.53
C HIS A 134 1.65 -9.54 -37.96
N LEU A 135 1.49 -8.63 -38.93
CA LEU A 135 2.48 -7.58 -39.20
C LEU A 135 2.74 -6.68 -37.98
N ASN A 136 1.76 -6.55 -37.08
CA ASN A 136 1.88 -5.83 -35.81
C ASN A 136 2.11 -6.76 -34.62
N SER A 137 2.58 -7.98 -34.85
CA SER A 137 2.76 -8.94 -33.76
C SER A 137 3.81 -8.48 -32.74
N PHE A 138 3.71 -9.01 -31.52
CA PHE A 138 4.64 -8.71 -30.44
C PHE A 138 5.02 -9.95 -29.63
N VAL A 139 6.12 -9.86 -28.90
CA VAL A 139 6.59 -10.86 -27.95
C VAL A 139 6.71 -10.20 -26.59
N LEU A 140 6.22 -10.88 -25.55
CA LEU A 140 6.33 -10.44 -24.17
C LEU A 140 7.04 -11.53 -23.37
N ILE A 141 8.21 -11.20 -22.82
CA ILE A 141 8.89 -12.10 -21.87
C ILE A 141 8.65 -11.60 -20.45
N THR A 142 8.34 -12.50 -19.53
CA THR A 142 8.07 -12.15 -18.12
C THR A 142 8.72 -13.11 -17.12
N PHE A 143 8.92 -12.59 -15.91
CA PHE A 143 9.19 -13.35 -14.70
C PHE A 143 8.37 -12.73 -13.57
N ALA A 144 7.50 -13.53 -12.96
CA ALA A 144 6.63 -13.12 -11.85
C ALA A 144 7.14 -13.68 -10.51
N ASP A 145 7.57 -12.79 -9.60
CA ASP A 145 7.84 -13.09 -8.19
C ASP A 145 6.55 -12.87 -7.39
N LEU A 146 5.76 -13.94 -7.25
CA LEU A 146 4.46 -13.91 -6.59
C LEU A 146 4.55 -13.70 -5.07
N LYS A 147 5.73 -13.89 -4.45
CA LYS A 147 5.91 -13.62 -3.01
C LYS A 147 6.05 -12.12 -2.74
N LYS A 148 6.69 -11.40 -3.67
CA LYS A 148 6.87 -9.94 -3.57
C LYS A 148 5.83 -9.15 -4.37
N HIS A 149 5.00 -9.84 -5.15
CA HIS A 149 4.12 -9.23 -6.15
C HIS A 149 4.89 -8.31 -7.11
N SER A 150 6.08 -8.76 -7.55
CA SER A 150 6.96 -8.04 -8.47
C SER A 150 7.06 -8.77 -9.81
N PHE A 151 6.95 -8.03 -10.91
CA PHE A 151 6.92 -8.57 -12.26
C PHE A 151 8.00 -7.93 -13.11
N LEU A 152 8.98 -8.72 -13.55
CA LEU A 152 9.99 -8.32 -14.52
C LEU A 152 9.47 -8.65 -15.92
N TYR A 153 9.49 -7.70 -16.84
CA TYR A 153 8.95 -7.90 -18.18
C TYR A 153 9.70 -7.14 -19.26
N TRP A 154 9.61 -7.60 -20.51
CA TRP A 154 10.17 -6.90 -21.66
C TRP A 154 9.34 -7.19 -22.92
N PHE A 155 8.88 -6.12 -23.58
CA PHE A 155 8.19 -6.21 -24.86
C PHE A 155 9.19 -6.15 -26.02
N GLY A 156 8.95 -6.99 -27.03
CA GLY A 156 9.60 -6.97 -28.33
C GLY A 156 8.57 -6.80 -29.43
N PHE A 157 8.73 -5.79 -30.27
CA PHE A 157 7.87 -5.50 -31.42
C PHE A 157 8.65 -5.76 -32.72
N PRO A 158 8.73 -7.02 -33.17
CA PRO A 158 9.57 -7.43 -34.30
C PRO A 158 9.28 -6.58 -35.55
N ALA A 159 10.33 -5.95 -36.06
CA ALA A 159 10.30 -5.18 -37.29
C ALA A 159 11.46 -5.58 -38.19
N LEU A 160 11.15 -5.80 -39.46
CA LEU A 160 12.12 -6.24 -40.45
C LEU A 160 12.88 -5.05 -41.04
N SER A 161 14.21 -5.20 -41.16
CA SER A 161 15.05 -4.16 -41.75
C SER A 161 15.07 -4.28 -43.28
N PRO A 162 14.79 -3.20 -44.03
CA PRO A 162 14.92 -3.20 -45.48
C PRO A 162 16.41 -3.25 -45.92
N PRO A 163 16.70 -3.58 -47.19
CA PRO A 163 18.08 -3.60 -47.70
C PRO A 163 18.71 -2.20 -47.77
N ALA A 164 17.90 -1.18 -48.06
CA ALA A 164 18.25 0.23 -47.96
C ALA A 164 17.19 0.97 -47.12
N SER A 165 17.59 2.07 -46.46
CA SER A 165 16.64 2.84 -45.65
C SER A 165 15.60 3.52 -46.54
N PHE A 166 14.32 3.37 -46.21
CA PHE A 166 13.24 4.09 -46.88
C PHE A 166 13.44 5.60 -46.78
N GLN A 167 13.15 6.32 -47.87
CA GLN A 167 13.20 7.78 -47.91
C GLN A 167 11.79 8.35 -48.03
N TYR A 168 11.56 9.53 -47.47
CA TYR A 168 10.29 10.24 -47.61
C TYR A 168 10.50 11.70 -47.98
N ARG A 169 9.48 12.30 -48.63
CA ARG A 169 9.45 13.71 -48.96
C ARG A 169 9.06 14.55 -47.74
N VAL A 170 9.85 15.57 -47.42
CA VAL A 170 9.66 16.44 -46.25
C VAL A 170 9.12 17.81 -46.66
N PRO A 171 8.15 18.39 -45.92
CA PRO A 171 7.37 17.79 -44.83
C PRO A 171 6.30 16.80 -45.34
N PRO A 172 5.77 15.90 -44.49
CA PRO A 172 4.62 15.08 -44.84
C PRO A 172 3.45 15.96 -45.28
N ALA A 173 2.73 15.50 -46.30
CA ALA A 173 1.61 16.24 -46.88
C ALA A 173 0.41 16.21 -45.93
N SER A 174 -0.35 17.30 -45.92
CA SER A 174 -1.67 17.32 -45.29
C SER A 174 -2.61 16.41 -46.08
N VAL A 175 -3.42 15.58 -45.41
CA VAL A 175 -4.40 14.72 -46.12
C VAL A 175 -5.31 15.55 -47.03
N SER A 176 -5.71 16.75 -46.60
CA SER A 176 -6.55 17.65 -47.40
C SER A 176 -5.89 18.19 -48.68
N SER A 177 -4.58 18.01 -48.85
CA SER A 177 -3.87 18.35 -50.09
C SER A 177 -3.91 17.24 -51.14
N VAL A 178 -4.27 16.01 -50.74
CA VAL A 178 -4.29 14.83 -51.62
C VAL A 178 -5.69 14.24 -51.77
N LEU A 179 -6.46 14.22 -50.67
CA LEU A 179 -7.86 13.79 -50.65
C LEU A 179 -8.76 15.00 -50.43
N SER A 180 -9.68 15.22 -51.37
CA SER A 180 -10.76 16.20 -51.22
C SER A 180 -11.67 15.84 -50.03
N PRO A 181 -12.42 16.81 -49.46
CA PRO A 181 -13.33 16.52 -48.34
C PRO A 181 -14.34 15.41 -48.65
N LYS A 182 -14.84 15.34 -49.90
CA LYS A 182 -15.75 14.26 -50.34
C LYS A 182 -15.06 12.89 -50.31
N GLU A 183 -13.83 12.81 -50.82
CA GLU A 183 -13.04 11.58 -50.78
C GLU A 183 -12.72 11.16 -49.35
N GLN A 184 -12.38 12.08 -48.45
CA GLN A 184 -12.13 11.77 -47.03
C GLN A 184 -13.34 11.11 -46.35
N VAL A 185 -14.55 11.61 -46.62
CA VAL A 185 -15.80 11.01 -46.12
C VAL A 185 -16.05 9.64 -46.74
N GLN A 186 -15.86 9.49 -48.05
CA GLN A 186 -16.02 8.20 -48.75
C GLN A 186 -15.03 7.15 -48.23
N VAL A 187 -13.76 7.51 -48.03
CA VAL A 187 -12.76 6.60 -47.45
C VAL A 187 -13.19 6.16 -46.06
N LEU A 188 -13.61 7.10 -45.22
CA LEU A 188 -14.03 6.77 -43.86
C LEU A 188 -15.27 5.86 -43.85
N ARG A 189 -16.27 6.13 -44.69
CA ARG A 189 -17.44 5.26 -44.87
C ARG A 189 -17.02 3.86 -45.36
N GLY A 190 -16.06 3.79 -46.28
CA GLY A 190 -15.48 2.53 -46.76
C GLY A 190 -14.83 1.72 -45.64
N LEU A 191 -13.98 2.37 -44.83
CA LEU A 191 -13.33 1.72 -43.68
C LEU A 191 -14.34 1.23 -42.64
N LEU A 192 -15.37 2.03 -42.32
CA LEU A 192 -16.39 1.62 -41.36
C LEU A 192 -17.22 0.41 -41.83
N LYS A 193 -17.43 0.26 -43.14
CA LYS A 193 -18.08 -0.93 -43.74
C LYS A 193 -17.23 -2.20 -43.62
N LEU A 194 -15.92 -2.08 -43.47
CA LEU A 194 -14.99 -3.19 -43.29
C LEU A 194 -14.86 -3.65 -41.82
N ARG A 195 -15.62 -3.05 -40.88
CA ARG A 195 -15.66 -3.54 -39.50
C ARG A 195 -16.25 -4.94 -39.43
N HIS A 196 -15.76 -5.73 -38.48
CA HIS A 196 -16.32 -7.05 -38.21
C HIS A 196 -17.62 -6.89 -37.40
N VAL A 197 -18.75 -7.16 -38.04
CA VAL A 197 -20.08 -7.04 -37.44
C VAL A 197 -20.72 -8.41 -37.32
N ASN A 198 -21.28 -8.71 -36.16
CA ASN A 198 -22.06 -9.92 -35.95
C ASN A 198 -23.35 -9.85 -36.80
N PRO A 199 -23.59 -10.80 -37.72
CA PRO A 199 -24.73 -10.74 -38.62
C PRO A 199 -26.08 -10.95 -37.92
N LYS A 200 -26.09 -11.54 -36.71
CA LYS A 200 -27.31 -11.80 -35.93
C LYS A 200 -27.69 -10.65 -35.01
N THR A 201 -26.70 -10.00 -34.40
CA THR A 201 -26.93 -8.95 -33.38
C THR A 201 -26.66 -7.54 -33.91
N GLY A 202 -25.99 -7.40 -35.07
CA GLY A 202 -25.54 -6.11 -35.59
C GLY A 202 -24.43 -5.46 -34.75
N ALA A 203 -23.93 -6.14 -33.71
CA ALA A 203 -22.88 -5.62 -32.85
C ALA A 203 -21.52 -5.65 -33.56
N VAL A 204 -20.72 -4.60 -33.39
CA VAL A 204 -19.33 -4.56 -33.86
C VAL A 204 -18.48 -5.42 -32.93
N GLU A 205 -17.94 -6.52 -33.45
CA GLU A 205 -17.08 -7.45 -32.71
C GLU A 205 -15.58 -7.18 -32.91
N GLY A 206 -15.23 -6.38 -33.92
CA GLY A 206 -13.87 -5.93 -34.18
C GLY A 206 -13.83 -4.76 -35.17
N ASN A 207 -12.79 -3.95 -35.06
CA ASN A 207 -12.58 -2.83 -35.97
C ASN A 207 -12.15 -3.32 -37.36
N PHE A 208 -12.06 -2.41 -38.34
CA PHE A 208 -11.49 -2.73 -39.64
C PHE A 208 -9.99 -3.04 -39.54
N ALA A 209 -9.43 -3.72 -40.53
CA ALA A 209 -8.02 -4.14 -40.52
C ALA A 209 -7.03 -2.97 -40.33
N SER A 210 -5.93 -3.23 -39.64
CA SER A 210 -4.91 -2.20 -39.35
C SER A 210 -4.22 -1.63 -40.61
N PHE A 211 -4.33 -2.33 -41.74
CA PHE A 211 -3.74 -1.98 -43.03
C PHE A 211 -4.79 -2.11 -44.13
N PHE A 212 -4.85 -1.13 -45.03
CA PHE A 212 -5.90 -1.02 -46.04
C PHE A 212 -5.41 -0.34 -47.33
N VAL A 213 -6.19 -0.47 -48.40
CA VAL A 213 -5.91 0.13 -49.70
C VAL A 213 -7.06 1.05 -50.11
N VAL A 214 -6.71 2.17 -50.72
CA VAL A 214 -7.64 3.20 -51.21
C VAL A 214 -7.33 3.46 -52.69
N GLU A 215 -8.29 3.19 -53.58
CA GLU A 215 -8.13 3.37 -55.02
C GLU A 215 -9.05 4.48 -55.52
N ARG A 216 -8.49 5.40 -56.31
CA ARG A 216 -9.25 6.45 -57.00
C ARG A 216 -9.64 5.95 -58.39
N LEU A 217 -10.93 5.97 -58.69
CA LEU A 217 -11.47 5.51 -59.97
C LEU A 217 -11.61 6.65 -60.99
N ALA A 218 -11.55 6.33 -62.28
CA ALA A 218 -11.61 7.29 -63.38
C ALA A 218 -13.01 7.92 -63.58
N SER A 219 -14.09 7.25 -63.15
CA SER A 219 -15.47 7.76 -63.21
C SER A 219 -15.86 8.48 -61.90
N ASP A 220 -16.30 9.73 -62.02
CA ASP A 220 -16.93 10.57 -60.98
C ASP A 220 -16.39 10.46 -59.54
N GLN A 221 -15.17 10.94 -59.23
CA GLN A 221 -14.68 11.16 -57.85
C GLN A 221 -15.05 10.06 -56.81
N ILE A 222 -15.14 8.80 -57.23
CA ILE A 222 -15.49 7.67 -56.38
C ILE A 222 -14.19 7.02 -55.91
N VAL A 223 -14.09 6.86 -54.60
CA VAL A 223 -12.98 6.15 -53.96
C VAL A 223 -13.45 4.77 -53.52
N ARG A 224 -12.67 3.75 -53.86
CA ARG A 224 -12.86 2.37 -53.42
C ARG A 224 -11.89 2.05 -52.29
N VAL A 225 -12.40 1.52 -51.17
CA VAL A 225 -11.59 1.08 -50.03
C VAL A 225 -11.66 -0.43 -49.93
N LEU A 226 -10.49 -1.07 -49.83
CA LEU A 226 -10.34 -2.52 -49.79
C LEU A 226 -9.42 -2.91 -48.63
N ASP A 227 -9.65 -4.09 -48.07
CA ASP A 227 -8.62 -4.75 -47.28
C ASP A 227 -7.49 -5.26 -48.19
N ILE A 228 -6.28 -5.35 -47.63
CA ILE A 228 -5.08 -5.75 -48.38
C ILE A 228 -5.18 -7.14 -48.99
N LYS A 229 -5.87 -8.07 -48.32
CA LYS A 229 -5.94 -9.46 -48.74
C LYS A 229 -6.80 -9.57 -50.00
N THR A 230 -7.97 -8.94 -49.98
CA THR A 230 -8.90 -8.84 -51.10
C THR A 230 -8.27 -8.07 -52.26
N TRP A 231 -7.57 -6.97 -51.98
CA TRP A 231 -6.86 -6.20 -53.01
C TRP A 231 -5.74 -7.01 -53.69
N ASN A 232 -4.96 -7.76 -52.91
CA ASN A 232 -3.88 -8.59 -53.44
C ASN A 232 -4.42 -9.76 -54.28
N ALA A 233 -5.50 -10.42 -53.82
CA ALA A 233 -6.10 -11.57 -54.49
C ALA A 233 -6.87 -11.24 -55.77
N ALA A 234 -7.33 -9.99 -55.93
CA ALA A 234 -8.11 -9.60 -57.09
C ALA A 234 -7.23 -9.41 -58.35
N GLU A 235 -7.66 -9.96 -59.48
CA GLU A 235 -7.02 -9.86 -60.81
C GLU A 235 -7.20 -8.49 -61.49
N HIS A 236 -7.43 -7.43 -60.71
CA HIS A 236 -7.98 -6.14 -61.16
C HIS A 236 -7.59 -5.69 -62.58
N ASN A 237 -8.62 -5.39 -63.39
CA ASN A 237 -8.52 -4.59 -64.62
C ASN A 237 -7.90 -3.22 -64.28
N ALA A 238 -6.61 -3.07 -64.54
CA ALA A 238 -5.83 -1.84 -64.35
C ALA A 238 -6.30 -0.63 -65.20
N ALA A 239 -7.40 -0.74 -65.95
CA ALA A 239 -7.86 0.28 -66.89
C ALA A 239 -8.64 1.45 -66.23
N ASP A 240 -9.27 1.23 -65.07
CA ASP A 240 -10.16 2.24 -64.45
C ASP A 240 -9.59 2.89 -63.18
N VAL A 241 -8.45 2.42 -62.67
CA VAL A 241 -7.79 2.95 -61.45
C VAL A 241 -6.77 4.01 -61.83
N VAL A 242 -6.97 5.23 -61.32
CA VAL A 242 -6.11 6.39 -61.61
C VAL A 242 -4.94 6.47 -60.63
N GLU A 243 -5.18 6.18 -59.35
CA GLU A 243 -4.18 6.24 -58.29
C GLU A 243 -4.52 5.25 -57.17
N THR A 244 -3.48 4.63 -56.61
CA THR A 244 -3.59 3.73 -55.45
C THR A 244 -2.83 4.32 -54.26
N LEU A 245 -3.52 4.43 -53.13
CA LEU A 245 -3.03 4.93 -51.85
C LEU A 245 -3.05 3.78 -50.83
N PHE A 246 -2.01 3.67 -50.01
CA PHE A 246 -1.89 2.62 -49.01
C PHE A 246 -2.05 3.21 -47.61
N GLY A 247 -2.95 2.65 -46.79
CA GLY A 247 -3.24 3.18 -45.47
C GLY A 247 -2.87 2.21 -44.36
N PHE A 248 -2.45 2.78 -43.22
CA PHE A 248 -2.29 2.04 -41.98
C PHE A 248 -2.79 2.85 -40.79
N VAL A 249 -3.27 2.16 -39.76
CA VAL A 249 -3.68 2.77 -38.50
C VAL A 249 -2.43 3.14 -37.71
N ASP A 250 -2.21 4.44 -37.54
CA ASP A 250 -0.97 4.96 -36.96
C ASP A 250 -1.15 5.35 -35.48
N PRO A 251 -0.51 4.64 -34.54
CA PRO A 251 -0.54 5.01 -33.13
C PRO A 251 0.27 6.28 -32.85
N CYS A 252 1.17 6.68 -33.75
CA CYS A 252 2.02 7.87 -33.61
C CYS A 252 1.21 9.17 -33.73
N PRO A 253 1.30 10.09 -32.75
CA PRO A 253 0.69 11.40 -32.88
C PRO A 253 1.57 12.45 -33.59
N LEU A 254 2.87 12.18 -33.79
CA LEU A 254 3.83 13.15 -34.33
C LEU A 254 3.60 13.38 -35.82
N LYS A 255 3.33 14.62 -36.25
CA LYS A 255 3.08 14.92 -37.68
C LYS A 255 4.29 14.67 -38.59
N THR A 256 5.50 14.64 -38.04
CA THR A 256 6.75 14.51 -38.78
C THR A 256 7.18 13.07 -39.03
N ASN A 257 6.72 12.12 -38.20
CA ASN A 257 7.20 10.74 -38.19
C ASN A 257 6.00 9.78 -38.19
N PRO A 258 6.03 8.67 -38.92
CA PRO A 258 5.06 7.58 -38.78
C PRO A 258 5.36 6.71 -37.55
N GLY A 259 4.37 5.95 -37.11
CA GLY A 259 4.53 4.94 -36.06
C GLY A 259 5.22 3.67 -36.55
N TRP A 260 5.55 2.81 -35.58
CA TRP A 260 6.23 1.54 -35.78
C TRP A 260 5.55 0.59 -36.79
N PRO A 261 4.20 0.46 -36.87
CA PRO A 261 3.52 -0.44 -37.81
C PRO A 261 3.94 -0.29 -39.27
N LEU A 262 4.29 0.93 -39.69
CA LEU A 262 4.62 1.22 -41.08
C LEU A 262 5.86 0.45 -41.57
N ARG A 263 6.79 0.08 -40.67
CA ARG A 263 8.01 -0.66 -41.04
C ARG A 263 7.70 -1.97 -41.77
N ASN A 264 6.88 -2.80 -41.13
CA ASN A 264 6.52 -4.12 -41.67
C ASN A 264 5.57 -3.98 -42.86
N PHE A 265 4.75 -2.93 -42.86
CA PHE A 265 3.88 -2.67 -44.00
C PHE A 265 4.64 -2.26 -45.26
N LEU A 266 5.65 -1.37 -45.14
CA LEU A 266 6.51 -1.02 -46.29
C LEU A 266 7.31 -2.23 -46.77
N ALA A 267 7.76 -3.10 -45.86
CA ALA A 267 8.42 -4.35 -46.22
C ALA A 267 7.49 -5.26 -47.04
N LEU A 268 6.21 -5.37 -46.66
CA LEU A 268 5.20 -6.08 -47.45
C LEU A 268 5.03 -5.45 -48.84
N LEU A 269 4.75 -4.14 -48.90
CA LEU A 269 4.46 -3.44 -50.16
C LEU A 269 5.61 -3.54 -51.15
N THR A 270 6.86 -3.43 -50.67
CA THR A 270 8.06 -3.48 -51.52
C THR A 270 8.55 -4.90 -51.82
N ALA A 271 7.88 -5.93 -51.27
CA ALA A 271 8.09 -7.32 -51.63
C ALA A 271 7.08 -7.82 -52.69
N LEU A 272 5.97 -7.10 -52.89
CA LEU A 272 4.97 -7.45 -53.90
C LEU A 272 5.53 -7.30 -55.32
N PRO A 273 4.98 -8.05 -56.31
CA PRO A 273 5.39 -7.93 -57.71
C PRO A 273 5.24 -6.51 -58.24
N SER A 274 6.13 -6.10 -59.15
CA SER A 274 6.12 -4.75 -59.76
C SER A 274 4.82 -4.42 -60.51
N GLU A 275 4.09 -5.45 -60.97
CA GLU A 275 2.76 -5.31 -61.58
C GLU A 275 1.70 -4.80 -60.59
N LYS A 276 1.86 -5.10 -59.30
CA LYS A 276 0.97 -4.66 -58.21
C LYS A 276 1.46 -3.37 -57.57
N VAL A 277 2.77 -3.25 -57.34
CA VAL A 277 3.39 -2.09 -56.70
C VAL A 277 4.64 -1.68 -57.46
N ASP A 278 4.53 -0.61 -58.24
CA ASP A 278 5.68 -0.02 -58.94
C ASP A 278 6.54 0.79 -57.96
N CYS A 279 7.65 0.19 -57.51
CA CYS A 279 8.61 0.83 -56.61
C CYS A 279 9.44 1.95 -57.28
N SER A 280 9.34 2.15 -58.61
CA SER A 280 9.98 3.28 -59.29
C SER A 280 9.29 4.61 -58.98
N GLN A 281 8.02 4.56 -58.59
CA GLN A 281 7.23 5.72 -58.17
C GLN A 281 7.14 5.83 -56.64
N PRO A 282 7.05 7.05 -56.09
CA PRO A 282 6.77 7.25 -54.67
C PRO A 282 5.42 6.65 -54.24
N LEU A 283 5.47 5.72 -53.29
CA LEU A 283 4.30 5.17 -52.62
C LEU A 283 3.58 6.25 -51.83
N GLN A 284 2.27 6.40 -52.04
CA GLN A 284 1.43 7.32 -51.28
C GLN A 284 0.88 6.61 -50.05
N ILE A 285 1.42 6.92 -48.86
CA ILE A 285 1.07 6.27 -47.61
C ILE A 285 0.21 7.17 -46.73
N ILE A 286 -1.02 6.75 -46.48
CA ILE A 286 -1.95 7.36 -45.52
C ILE A 286 -1.60 6.86 -44.11
N SER A 287 -1.11 7.77 -43.28
CA SER A 287 -0.99 7.55 -41.84
C SER A 287 -2.32 7.96 -41.17
N PHE A 288 -3.17 6.96 -40.92
CA PHE A 288 -4.52 7.16 -40.41
C PHE A 288 -4.51 7.36 -38.89
N ARG A 289 -4.95 8.54 -38.44
CA ARG A 289 -4.90 8.98 -37.03
C ARG A 289 -6.23 9.52 -36.52
N GLU A 290 -7.33 9.24 -37.23
CA GLU A 290 -8.67 9.69 -36.83
C GLU A 290 -9.29 8.75 -35.80
N HIS A 291 -10.03 9.34 -34.86
CA HIS A 291 -10.79 8.60 -33.85
C HIS A 291 -12.20 8.34 -34.36
N VAL A 292 -12.51 7.07 -34.64
CA VAL A 292 -13.72 6.66 -35.38
C VAL A 292 -14.76 5.92 -34.54
N HIS A 293 -14.51 5.76 -33.24
CA HIS A 293 -15.36 5.01 -32.33
C HIS A 293 -16.76 5.63 -32.19
N GLN A 294 -16.86 6.95 -32.32
CA GLN A 294 -18.09 7.73 -32.21
C GLN A 294 -19.01 7.66 -33.44
N PHE A 295 -18.55 7.12 -34.57
CA PHE A 295 -19.30 7.12 -35.81
C PHE A 295 -20.00 5.78 -36.06
N THR A 296 -21.33 5.83 -36.08
CA THR A 296 -22.18 4.82 -36.72
C THR A 296 -22.37 5.20 -38.20
N GLU A 297 -22.56 6.49 -38.48
CA GLU A 297 -22.55 7.09 -39.81
C GLU A 297 -21.59 8.29 -39.82
N VAL A 298 -20.94 8.52 -40.97
CA VAL A 298 -19.97 9.62 -41.14
C VAL A 298 -20.71 10.87 -41.65
N PRO A 299 -20.58 12.04 -40.99
CA PRO A 299 -21.12 13.31 -41.48
C PRO A 299 -20.54 13.70 -42.86
N ASP A 300 -21.37 14.26 -43.75
CA ASP A 300 -20.94 14.66 -45.10
C ASP A 300 -19.90 15.80 -45.13
N ASP A 301 -19.78 16.56 -44.03
CA ASP A 301 -18.83 17.66 -43.86
C ASP A 301 -17.59 17.26 -43.03
N PHE A 302 -17.45 15.98 -42.66
CA PHE A 302 -16.33 15.50 -41.86
C PHE A 302 -15.00 15.68 -42.59
N LYS A 303 -14.00 16.23 -41.88
CA LYS A 303 -12.63 16.43 -42.38
C LYS A 303 -11.64 15.81 -41.42
N TRP A 304 -10.67 15.10 -41.96
CA TRP A 304 -9.60 14.47 -41.21
C TRP A 304 -8.69 15.56 -40.64
N LYS A 305 -8.43 15.51 -39.32
CA LYS A 305 -7.68 16.55 -38.60
C LYS A 305 -6.28 16.12 -38.23
N SER A 306 -6.10 14.84 -37.97
CA SER A 306 -4.89 14.29 -37.34
C SER A 306 -4.03 13.51 -38.33
N SER A 307 -4.66 12.89 -39.33
CA SER A 307 -4.01 12.05 -40.32
C SER A 307 -3.09 12.85 -41.25
N VAL A 308 -2.02 12.22 -41.71
CA VAL A 308 -1.02 12.80 -42.61
C VAL A 308 -0.69 11.84 -43.74
N LEU A 309 -0.15 12.35 -44.84
CA LEU A 309 0.25 11.54 -45.98
C LEU A 309 1.77 11.59 -46.19
N PHE A 310 2.39 10.42 -46.26
CA PHE A 310 3.81 10.25 -46.53
C PHE A 310 4.02 9.78 -47.96
N GLN A 311 4.83 10.49 -48.73
CA GLN A 311 5.33 10.01 -50.01
C GLN A 311 6.65 9.30 -49.76
N VAL A 312 6.65 7.98 -49.86
CA VAL A 312 7.78 7.11 -49.50
C VAL A 312 8.34 6.48 -50.76
N LYS A 313 9.66 6.57 -50.95
CA LYS A 313 10.35 5.83 -52.02
C LYS A 313 11.31 4.82 -51.43
N SER A 314 11.49 3.73 -52.15
CA SER A 314 12.51 2.72 -51.90
C SER A 314 13.36 2.62 -53.16
N ASP A 315 14.68 2.69 -53.01
CA ASP A 315 15.58 2.59 -54.17
C ASP A 315 15.63 1.15 -54.74
N GLN A 316 15.14 0.15 -53.98
CA GLN A 316 15.16 -1.26 -54.34
C GLN A 316 13.99 -2.05 -53.71
N PRO A 317 13.54 -3.17 -54.32
CA PRO A 317 12.61 -4.13 -53.70
C PRO A 317 13.14 -4.72 -52.39
N PHE A 318 12.25 -5.23 -51.53
CA PHE A 318 12.59 -5.69 -50.19
C PHE A 318 13.62 -6.85 -50.15
N MET A 319 13.55 -7.75 -51.13
CA MET A 319 14.45 -8.90 -51.30
C MET A 319 15.49 -8.72 -52.42
N ALA A 320 15.84 -7.48 -52.77
CA ALA A 320 16.83 -7.20 -53.82
C ALA A 320 18.27 -7.66 -53.47
N ASN A 321 19.17 -7.65 -54.46
CA ASN A 321 20.61 -7.98 -54.36
C ASN A 321 20.91 -9.41 -53.86
N ASP A 322 20.19 -10.43 -54.35
CA ASP A 322 20.36 -11.83 -53.95
C ASP A 322 20.25 -12.06 -52.42
N ARG A 323 19.52 -11.18 -51.73
CA ARG A 323 19.35 -11.22 -50.28
C ARG A 323 18.64 -12.49 -49.84
N SER A 324 19.29 -13.27 -48.98
CA SER A 324 18.68 -14.45 -48.39
C SER A 324 17.80 -14.11 -47.19
N ARG A 325 16.97 -15.05 -46.75
CA ARG A 325 16.17 -14.89 -45.52
C ARG A 325 17.02 -14.61 -44.28
N GLN A 326 18.24 -15.15 -44.21
CA GLN A 326 19.11 -15.00 -43.04
C GLN A 326 19.67 -13.57 -42.90
N ASP A 327 19.76 -12.85 -44.02
CA ASP A 327 20.24 -11.47 -44.12
C ASP A 327 19.20 -10.43 -43.68
N VAL A 328 17.96 -10.87 -43.40
CA VAL A 328 16.90 -10.00 -42.88
C VAL A 328 17.09 -9.80 -41.38
N ARG A 329 17.63 -8.63 -41.01
CA ARG A 329 17.78 -8.24 -39.61
C ARG A 329 16.44 -7.87 -38.99
N VAL A 330 16.13 -8.47 -37.84
CA VAL A 330 14.96 -8.14 -37.01
C VAL A 330 15.38 -7.24 -35.85
N VAL A 331 14.61 -6.17 -35.60
CA VAL A 331 14.77 -5.24 -34.47
C VAL A 331 13.43 -5.04 -33.77
N GLY A 332 13.40 -4.50 -32.55
CA GLY A 332 12.11 -4.22 -31.90
C GLY A 332 12.01 -4.35 -30.39
N TRP A 333 13.08 -4.75 -29.69
CA TRP A 333 13.07 -4.74 -28.23
C TRP A 333 12.81 -3.32 -27.69
N GLU A 334 11.93 -3.21 -26.71
CA GLU A 334 11.57 -1.91 -26.14
C GLU A 334 12.69 -1.35 -25.25
N ALA A 335 12.88 -0.03 -25.24
CA ALA A 335 13.74 0.61 -24.25
C ALA A 335 13.04 0.69 -22.89
N ASN A 336 13.82 0.57 -21.81
CA ASN A 336 13.34 0.82 -20.46
C ASN A 336 13.14 2.31 -20.20
N VAL A 337 12.63 2.65 -19.00
CA VAL A 337 12.37 4.04 -18.58
C VAL A 337 13.61 4.95 -18.58
N ARG A 338 14.82 4.39 -18.64
CA ARG A 338 16.10 5.13 -18.74
C ARG A 338 16.61 5.25 -20.17
N GLY A 339 15.81 4.85 -21.17
CA GLY A 339 16.18 4.86 -22.59
C GLY A 339 17.19 3.79 -22.99
N LYS A 340 17.49 2.81 -22.13
CA LYS A 340 18.40 1.69 -22.42
C LYS A 340 17.61 0.46 -22.85
N MET A 341 18.18 -0.35 -23.73
CA MET A 341 17.59 -1.64 -24.11
C MET A 341 17.62 -2.59 -22.91
N GLY A 342 16.47 -2.93 -22.35
CA GLY A 342 16.39 -3.81 -21.20
C GLY A 342 14.99 -3.95 -20.63
N PRO A 343 14.78 -4.92 -19.72
CA PRO A 343 13.49 -5.18 -19.11
C PRO A 343 13.07 -4.04 -18.17
N ARG A 344 11.76 -3.98 -17.90
CA ARG A 344 11.09 -3.12 -16.93
C ARG A 344 10.60 -3.96 -15.74
N VAL A 345 10.40 -3.30 -14.61
CA VAL A 345 9.86 -3.93 -13.38
C VAL A 345 8.55 -3.25 -13.02
N MET A 346 7.53 -4.03 -12.68
CA MET A 346 6.27 -3.58 -12.09
C MET A 346 6.19 -4.11 -10.66
N GLU A 347 6.16 -3.21 -9.68
CA GLU A 347 6.03 -3.53 -8.26
C GLU A 347 4.58 -3.32 -7.82
N LEU A 348 3.85 -4.41 -7.58
CA LEU A 348 2.43 -4.37 -7.19
C LEU A 348 2.20 -4.74 -5.73
N GLY A 349 3.25 -4.96 -4.93
CA GLY A 349 3.14 -5.31 -3.52
C GLY A 349 2.32 -4.30 -2.70
N GLY A 350 2.38 -3.00 -3.01
CA GLY A 350 1.54 -2.00 -2.30
C GLY A 350 0.04 -2.08 -2.61
N ILE A 351 -0.35 -2.76 -3.69
CA ILE A 351 -1.74 -2.84 -4.17
C ILE A 351 -2.30 -4.26 -3.97
N LEU A 352 -1.45 -5.29 -4.03
CA LEU A 352 -1.86 -6.69 -4.02
C LEU A 352 -1.57 -7.43 -2.71
N ASP A 353 -0.66 -6.93 -1.86
CA ASP A 353 -0.36 -7.55 -0.56
C ASP A 353 -1.42 -7.15 0.48
N PRO A 354 -2.25 -8.09 0.98
CA PRO A 354 -3.31 -7.79 1.96
C PRO A 354 -2.77 -7.15 3.25
N ILE A 355 -1.54 -7.49 3.66
CA ILE A 355 -0.94 -6.97 4.88
C ILE A 355 -0.57 -5.49 4.69
N ARG A 356 0.02 -5.13 3.55
CA ARG A 356 0.34 -3.73 3.21
C ARG A 356 -0.90 -2.88 2.95
N LEU A 357 -1.95 -3.47 2.38
CA LEU A 357 -3.23 -2.80 2.24
C LEU A 357 -3.84 -2.48 3.60
N ALA A 358 -3.80 -3.43 4.54
CA ALA A 358 -4.27 -3.21 5.91
C ALA A 358 -3.46 -2.11 6.62
N GLU A 359 -2.13 -2.11 6.48
CA GLU A 359 -1.25 -1.04 6.98
C GLU A 359 -1.65 0.33 6.43
N THR A 360 -1.77 0.45 5.12
CA THR A 360 -2.12 1.69 4.44
C THR A 360 -3.50 2.19 4.86
N SER A 361 -4.47 1.28 5.01
CA SER A 361 -5.85 1.60 5.41
C SER A 361 -5.94 2.09 6.85
N VAL A 362 -5.29 1.40 7.79
CA VAL A 362 -5.24 1.81 9.21
C VAL A 362 -4.56 3.18 9.35
N ASP A 363 -3.43 3.37 8.68
CA ASP A 363 -2.68 4.63 8.74
C ASP A 363 -3.41 5.77 8.05
N LEU A 364 -4.21 5.48 7.03
CA LEU A 364 -5.01 6.49 6.35
C LEU A 364 -6.04 7.11 7.31
N ASN A 365 -6.68 6.31 8.17
CA ASN A 365 -7.65 6.83 9.14
C ASN A 365 -7.00 7.86 10.09
N LEU A 366 -5.83 7.52 10.64
CA LEU A 366 -5.06 8.41 11.51
C LEU A 366 -4.50 9.64 10.78
N LYS A 367 -4.05 9.47 9.52
CA LYS A 367 -3.64 10.59 8.66
C LYS A 367 -4.80 11.55 8.37
N LEU A 368 -6.02 11.02 8.17
CA LEU A 368 -7.22 11.83 7.99
C LEU A 368 -7.58 12.62 9.25
N MET A 369 -7.45 12.03 10.44
CA MET A 369 -7.60 12.75 11.71
C MET A 369 -6.59 13.89 11.81
N ARG A 370 -5.32 13.62 11.52
CA ARG A 370 -4.26 14.65 11.50
C ARG A 370 -4.60 15.79 10.55
N TRP A 371 -4.94 15.48 9.29
CA TRP A 371 -5.18 16.51 8.28
C TRP A 371 -6.43 17.35 8.53
N ARG A 372 -7.48 16.76 9.12
CA ARG A 372 -8.79 17.43 9.24
C ARG A 372 -9.02 18.06 10.60
N GLN A 373 -8.53 17.45 11.68
CA GLN A 373 -8.92 17.81 13.04
C GLN A 373 -7.73 18.18 13.93
N LEU A 374 -6.60 17.46 13.82
CA LEU A 374 -5.45 17.65 14.70
C LEU A 374 -4.12 17.68 13.93
N PRO A 375 -3.78 18.80 13.24
CA PRO A 375 -2.57 18.87 12.41
C PRO A 375 -1.25 18.64 13.15
N SER A 376 -1.21 18.89 14.46
CA SER A 376 -0.06 18.65 15.34
C SER A 376 0.13 17.18 15.73
N LEU A 377 -0.78 16.27 15.33
CA LEU A 377 -0.69 14.85 15.65
C LEU A 377 0.52 14.20 14.96
N ASP A 378 1.50 13.77 15.76
CA ASP A 378 2.69 13.05 15.34
C ASP A 378 2.46 11.54 15.39
N LEU A 379 2.07 10.98 14.25
CA LEU A 379 1.82 9.55 14.10
C LEU A 379 3.08 8.70 14.19
N GLU A 380 4.24 9.27 13.85
CA GLU A 380 5.50 8.54 13.89
C GLU A 380 5.97 8.38 15.34
N LEU A 381 5.85 9.43 16.15
CA LEU A 381 6.07 9.37 17.60
C LEU A 381 5.21 8.29 18.26
N LEU A 382 3.90 8.27 17.96
CA LEU A 382 2.99 7.24 18.50
C LEU A 382 3.41 5.83 18.08
N ALA A 383 3.74 5.63 16.80
CA ALA A 383 4.14 4.33 16.28
C ALA A 383 5.43 3.79 16.92
N GLN A 384 6.41 4.67 17.15
CA GLN A 384 7.72 4.31 17.71
C GLN A 384 7.70 4.08 19.24
N THR A 385 6.79 4.73 19.96
CA THR A 385 6.69 4.64 21.42
C THR A 385 6.47 3.19 21.88
N LYS A 386 7.31 2.72 22.81
CA LYS A 386 7.25 1.39 23.42
C LYS A 386 6.41 1.39 24.68
N CYS A 387 5.29 0.68 24.65
CA CYS A 387 4.34 0.58 25.76
C CYS A 387 4.51 -0.75 26.50
N LEU A 388 4.79 -0.68 27.80
CA LEU A 388 4.80 -1.83 28.71
C LEU A 388 3.47 -1.90 29.47
N LEU A 389 2.75 -3.00 29.35
CA LEU A 389 1.46 -3.21 30.01
C LEU A 389 1.64 -4.22 31.14
N LEU A 390 1.63 -3.73 32.38
CA LEU A 390 1.69 -4.55 33.58
C LEU A 390 0.28 -5.01 33.93
N GLY A 391 0.00 -6.26 33.58
CA GLY A 391 -1.31 -6.90 33.63
C GLY A 391 -1.92 -7.09 32.24
N ALA A 392 -2.30 -8.33 31.90
CA ALA A 392 -3.06 -8.70 30.70
C ALA A 392 -4.53 -9.02 31.04
N GLY A 393 -5.04 -8.48 32.14
CA GLY A 393 -6.44 -8.59 32.54
C GLY A 393 -7.37 -7.66 31.75
N THR A 394 -8.50 -7.29 32.37
CA THR A 394 -9.54 -6.45 31.77
C THR A 394 -8.97 -5.11 31.29
N LEU A 395 -8.26 -4.38 32.17
CA LEU A 395 -7.62 -3.10 31.83
C LEU A 395 -6.56 -3.24 30.74
N GLY A 396 -5.66 -4.21 30.87
CA GLY A 396 -4.58 -4.45 29.90
C GLY A 396 -5.11 -4.72 28.50
N CYS A 397 -6.13 -5.58 28.38
CA CYS A 397 -6.74 -5.90 27.10
C CYS A 397 -7.40 -4.69 26.42
N TYR A 398 -8.18 -3.88 27.16
CA TYR A 398 -8.78 -2.68 26.58
C TYR A 398 -7.72 -1.62 26.25
N THR A 399 -6.73 -1.41 27.12
CA THR A 399 -5.64 -0.46 26.92
C THR A 399 -4.87 -0.80 25.64
N ALA A 400 -4.53 -2.07 25.45
CA ALA A 400 -3.83 -2.53 24.25
C ALA A 400 -4.63 -2.29 22.95
N ARG A 401 -5.95 -2.52 22.96
CA ARG A 401 -6.80 -2.23 21.79
C ARG A 401 -6.86 -0.72 21.51
N SER A 402 -6.96 0.11 22.54
CA SER A 402 -6.93 1.57 22.41
C SER A 402 -5.58 2.09 21.89
N LEU A 403 -4.46 1.55 22.38
CA LEU A 403 -3.13 1.85 21.84
C LEU A 403 -3.03 1.47 20.36
N LEU A 404 -3.49 0.27 19.99
CA LEU A 404 -3.45 -0.18 18.61
C LEU A 404 -4.29 0.72 17.68
N SER A 405 -5.46 1.19 18.13
CA SER A 405 -6.29 2.14 17.36
C SER A 405 -5.63 3.50 17.15
N TRP A 406 -4.75 3.92 18.06
CA TRP A 406 -3.96 5.16 17.94
C TRP A 406 -2.66 4.98 17.11
N GLY A 407 -2.39 3.77 16.61
CA GLY A 407 -1.25 3.49 15.75
C GLY A 407 0.03 3.11 16.48
N PHE A 408 -0.01 2.89 17.81
CA PHE A 408 1.14 2.37 18.56
C PHE A 408 1.49 0.97 18.05
N ARG A 409 2.79 0.71 17.82
CA ARG A 409 3.26 -0.55 17.21
C ARG A 409 4.00 -1.47 18.16
N ASN A 410 4.50 -0.96 19.29
CA ASN A 410 5.37 -1.71 20.20
C ASN A 410 4.67 -1.91 21.55
N ILE A 411 4.15 -3.12 21.80
CA ILE A 411 3.33 -3.44 22.98
C ILE A 411 3.83 -4.72 23.65
N THR A 412 4.32 -4.60 24.88
CA THR A 412 4.77 -5.75 25.68
C THR A 412 3.86 -5.98 26.88
N PHE A 413 3.31 -7.18 27.01
CA PHE A 413 2.50 -7.58 28.16
C PHE A 413 3.34 -8.26 29.24
N VAL A 414 3.00 -8.01 30.51
CA VAL A 414 3.55 -8.73 31.66
C VAL A 414 2.40 -9.29 32.49
N ASP A 415 2.28 -10.61 32.55
CA ASP A 415 1.25 -11.32 33.33
C ASP A 415 1.70 -12.77 33.55
N ASN A 416 1.49 -13.33 34.74
CA ASN A 416 1.79 -14.74 35.06
C ASN A 416 0.55 -15.65 35.12
N SER A 417 -0.64 -15.11 34.84
CA SER A 417 -1.90 -15.83 34.96
C SER A 417 -2.25 -16.60 33.69
N THR A 418 -3.17 -17.55 33.83
CA THR A 418 -3.82 -18.25 32.71
C THR A 418 -5.23 -17.73 32.47
N VAL A 419 -5.71 -17.85 31.23
CA VAL A 419 -7.07 -17.46 30.84
C VAL A 419 -8.09 -18.41 31.49
N SER A 420 -9.03 -17.88 32.25
CA SER A 420 -10.13 -18.66 32.85
C SER A 420 -11.43 -18.54 32.06
N HIS A 421 -12.39 -19.45 32.27
CA HIS A 421 -13.67 -19.48 31.54
C HIS A 421 -14.46 -18.17 31.59
N SER A 422 -14.34 -17.38 32.66
CA SER A 422 -15.04 -16.10 32.81
C SER A 422 -14.32 -14.93 32.13
N ASN A 423 -13.08 -15.11 31.68
CA ASN A 423 -12.26 -14.02 31.12
C ASN A 423 -12.72 -13.52 29.75
N PRO A 424 -13.03 -14.37 28.74
CA PRO A 424 -13.33 -13.92 27.38
C PRO A 424 -14.44 -12.86 27.27
N VAL A 425 -15.45 -12.91 28.15
CA VAL A 425 -16.57 -11.95 28.12
C VAL A 425 -16.21 -10.54 28.62
N ARG A 426 -15.10 -10.40 29.35
CA ARG A 426 -14.65 -9.10 29.92
C ARG A 426 -13.25 -8.68 29.47
N GLN A 427 -12.48 -9.59 28.88
CA GLN A 427 -11.09 -9.37 28.47
C GLN A 427 -11.03 -9.55 26.94
N PRO A 428 -11.16 -8.47 26.15
CA PRO A 428 -11.49 -8.53 24.72
C PRO A 428 -10.38 -9.06 23.80
N LEU A 429 -9.27 -9.56 24.34
CA LEU A 429 -8.20 -10.22 23.59
C LEU A 429 -8.25 -11.75 23.71
N PHE A 430 -9.18 -12.29 24.50
CA PHE A 430 -9.30 -13.74 24.71
C PHE A 430 -10.59 -14.27 24.11
N GLU A 431 -10.50 -15.44 23.51
CA GLU A 431 -11.64 -16.21 23.03
C GLU A 431 -11.83 -17.46 23.90
N PHE A 432 -12.97 -18.15 23.77
CA PHE A 432 -13.23 -19.37 24.54
C PHE A 432 -12.15 -20.45 24.33
N GLN A 433 -11.58 -20.53 23.13
CA GLN A 433 -10.48 -21.45 22.80
C GLN A 433 -9.15 -21.15 23.49
N ASP A 434 -9.02 -20.00 24.16
CA ASP A 434 -7.80 -19.60 24.87
C ASP A 434 -7.81 -20.01 26.34
N VAL A 435 -8.92 -20.54 26.86
CA VAL A 435 -9.01 -20.99 28.25
C VAL A 435 -7.92 -22.03 28.56
N GLY A 436 -7.23 -21.81 29.68
CA GLY A 436 -6.10 -22.63 30.15
C GLY A 436 -4.73 -22.19 29.64
N LYS A 437 -4.65 -21.27 28.66
CA LYS A 437 -3.38 -20.77 28.11
C LYS A 437 -2.86 -19.55 28.87
N PRO A 438 -1.55 -19.22 28.80
CA PRO A 438 -0.98 -18.02 29.42
C PRO A 438 -1.59 -16.72 28.86
N LYS A 439 -2.05 -15.83 29.74
CA LYS A 439 -2.75 -14.58 29.34
C LYS A 439 -1.89 -13.67 28.49
N GLY A 440 -0.65 -13.43 28.91
CA GLY A 440 0.26 -12.51 28.22
C GLY A 440 0.48 -12.93 26.76
N GLU A 441 0.82 -14.20 26.53
CA GLU A 441 1.05 -14.73 25.19
C GLU A 441 -0.22 -14.71 24.32
N CYS A 442 -1.37 -15.11 24.89
CA CYS A 442 -2.66 -15.01 24.20
C CYS A 442 -2.98 -13.57 23.77
N ALA A 443 -2.73 -12.59 24.64
CA ALA A 443 -2.98 -11.18 24.36
C ALA A 443 -2.07 -10.65 23.24
N ALA A 444 -0.76 -10.96 23.30
CA ALA A 444 0.18 -10.56 22.28
C ALA A 444 -0.14 -11.17 20.90
N ASN A 445 -0.52 -12.45 20.88
CA ASN A 445 -0.95 -13.13 19.67
C ASN A 445 -2.28 -12.59 19.13
N ALA A 446 -3.22 -12.22 20.00
CA ALA A 446 -4.46 -11.59 19.60
C ALA A 446 -4.23 -10.24 18.92
N LEU A 447 -3.31 -9.40 19.42
CA LEU A 447 -2.96 -8.15 18.72
C LEU A 447 -2.38 -8.42 17.33
N LYS A 448 -1.54 -9.43 17.16
CA LYS A 448 -1.01 -9.82 15.83
C LYS A 448 -2.10 -10.36 14.90
N ARG A 449 -3.13 -11.01 15.42
CA ARG A 449 -4.32 -11.39 14.63
C ARG A 449 -5.13 -10.16 14.18
N ILE A 450 -5.23 -9.15 15.04
CA ILE A 450 -5.96 -7.90 14.73
C ILE A 450 -5.18 -7.05 13.72
N PHE A 451 -3.87 -6.87 13.93
CA PHE A 451 -2.99 -6.11 13.06
C PHE A 451 -1.61 -6.81 12.95
N PRO A 452 -1.34 -7.54 11.85
CA PRO A 452 -0.15 -8.39 11.73
C PRO A 452 1.21 -7.70 11.88
N LEU A 453 1.28 -6.39 11.62
CA LEU A 453 2.53 -5.61 11.70
C LEU A 453 2.80 -5.04 13.11
N VAL A 454 1.95 -5.30 14.11
CA VAL A 454 2.26 -4.92 15.49
C VAL A 454 3.42 -5.76 16.03
N ASN A 455 4.42 -5.09 16.60
CA ASN A 455 5.44 -5.73 17.42
C ASN A 455 4.88 -5.94 18.84
N SER A 456 4.13 -7.03 19.00
CA SER A 456 3.60 -7.42 20.31
C SER A 456 4.31 -8.64 20.90
N GLN A 457 4.67 -8.53 22.18
CA GLN A 457 5.41 -9.56 22.94
C GLN A 457 4.79 -9.73 24.33
N ALA A 458 5.15 -10.81 25.01
CA ALA A 458 4.69 -11.09 26.35
C ALA A 458 5.82 -11.68 27.19
N VAL A 459 5.83 -11.32 28.48
CA VAL A 459 6.75 -11.87 29.47
C VAL A 459 5.92 -12.47 30.61
N ASN A 460 6.11 -13.77 30.83
CA ASN A 460 5.47 -14.49 31.92
C ASN A 460 6.22 -14.19 33.23
N LEU A 461 5.75 -13.22 34.01
CA LEU A 461 6.45 -12.71 35.19
C LEU A 461 5.47 -12.44 36.34
N THR A 462 5.77 -12.96 37.52
CA THR A 462 5.10 -12.56 38.76
C THR A 462 5.75 -11.28 39.28
N ILE A 463 4.95 -10.25 39.57
CA ILE A 463 5.43 -9.03 40.22
C ILE A 463 5.42 -9.28 41.73
N PRO A 464 6.57 -9.18 42.43
CA PRO A 464 6.62 -9.27 43.88
C PRO A 464 5.71 -8.23 44.56
N MET A 465 4.93 -8.69 45.54
CA MET A 465 3.96 -7.86 46.25
C MET A 465 4.50 -7.44 47.62
N ALA A 466 4.43 -6.14 47.94
CA ALA A 466 4.76 -5.67 49.29
C ALA A 466 3.83 -6.30 50.34
N GLY A 467 4.35 -6.51 51.56
CA GLY A 467 3.62 -7.15 52.66
C GLY A 467 3.39 -8.67 52.54
N HIS A 468 3.84 -9.31 51.45
CA HIS A 468 3.77 -10.76 51.28
C HIS A 468 5.14 -11.40 51.55
N ALA A 469 5.26 -12.09 52.69
CA ALA A 469 6.54 -12.60 53.17
C ALA A 469 7.18 -13.61 52.20
N LEU A 470 8.46 -13.38 51.87
CA LEU A 470 9.32 -14.25 51.07
C LEU A 470 9.89 -15.36 51.96
N SER A 471 8.99 -16.21 52.44
CA SER A 471 9.24 -17.20 53.50
C SER A 471 10.11 -18.40 53.09
N SER A 472 10.49 -18.53 51.81
CA SER A 472 11.32 -19.62 51.31
C SER A 472 12.46 -19.12 50.40
N PRO A 473 13.59 -19.85 50.33
CA PRO A 473 14.68 -19.51 49.41
C PRO A 473 14.26 -19.49 47.93
N GLN A 474 13.26 -20.30 47.56
CA GLN A 474 12.70 -20.33 46.21
C GLN A 474 11.95 -19.02 45.89
N LEU A 475 11.09 -18.57 46.80
CA LEU A 475 10.36 -17.31 46.64
C LEU A 475 11.31 -16.10 46.60
N MET A 476 12.40 -16.14 47.37
CA MET A 476 13.45 -15.12 47.32
C MET A 476 14.13 -15.05 45.93
N GLU A 477 14.51 -16.19 45.37
CA GLU A 477 15.13 -16.25 44.04
C GLU A 477 14.15 -15.83 42.93
N GLU A 478 12.89 -16.25 43.03
CA GLU A 478 11.82 -15.80 42.13
C GLU A 478 11.59 -14.29 42.23
N ALA A 479 11.58 -13.72 43.44
CA ALA A 479 11.43 -12.29 43.66
C ALA A 479 12.61 -11.50 43.11
N LYS A 480 13.84 -12.00 43.29
CA LYS A 480 15.06 -11.41 42.72
C LYS A 480 15.01 -11.38 41.19
N LYS A 481 14.69 -12.52 40.57
CA LYS A 481 14.52 -12.59 39.11
C LYS A 481 13.38 -11.69 38.62
N GLY A 482 12.29 -11.65 39.39
CA GLY A 482 11.14 -10.76 39.20
C GLY A 482 11.55 -9.30 39.15
N LEU A 483 12.31 -8.86 40.15
CA LEU A 483 12.88 -7.52 40.26
C LEU A 483 13.78 -7.18 39.08
N GLU A 484 14.78 -8.02 38.77
CA GLU A 484 15.74 -7.78 37.68
C GLU A 484 15.05 -7.68 36.32
N THR A 485 14.10 -8.58 36.05
CA THR A 485 13.36 -8.59 34.78
C THR A 485 12.44 -7.37 34.67
N LEU A 486 11.73 -7.03 35.75
CA LEU A 486 10.83 -5.86 35.75
C LEU A 486 11.62 -4.55 35.61
N ASP A 487 12.78 -4.44 36.26
CA ASP A 487 13.70 -3.31 36.13
C ASP A 487 14.12 -3.11 34.67
N GLN A 488 14.60 -4.18 34.02
CA GLN A 488 15.00 -4.15 32.62
C GLN A 488 13.85 -3.80 31.68
N LEU A 489 12.65 -4.35 31.92
CA LEU A 489 11.48 -4.04 31.11
C LEU A 489 11.09 -2.57 31.23
N ILE A 490 11.04 -2.02 32.44
CA ILE A 490 10.72 -0.60 32.65
C ILE A 490 11.80 0.30 32.03
N GLU A 491 13.07 -0.08 32.10
CA GLU A 491 14.18 0.66 31.46
C GLU A 491 14.07 0.70 29.94
N THR A 492 13.74 -0.43 29.30
CA THR A 492 13.74 -0.57 27.84
C THR A 492 12.50 0.00 27.14
N HIS A 493 11.45 0.32 27.90
CA HIS A 493 10.21 0.89 27.40
C HIS A 493 10.11 2.38 27.72
N ASP A 494 9.29 3.09 26.95
CA ASP A 494 9.12 4.55 27.09
C ASP A 494 8.04 4.89 28.12
N VAL A 495 6.98 4.08 28.15
CA VAL A 495 5.78 4.29 28.95
C VAL A 495 5.32 2.98 29.59
N VAL A 496 4.91 3.05 30.85
CA VAL A 496 4.38 1.94 31.63
C VAL A 496 2.89 2.17 31.93
N PHE A 497 2.05 1.20 31.59
CA PHE A 497 0.66 1.13 32.02
C PHE A 497 0.55 0.14 33.17
N LEU A 498 0.08 0.63 34.32
CA LEU A 498 -0.08 -0.16 35.53
C LEU A 498 -1.56 -0.49 35.74
N GLY A 499 -1.93 -1.72 35.39
CA GLY A 499 -3.30 -2.25 35.46
C GLY A 499 -3.38 -3.58 36.20
N THR A 500 -2.52 -3.78 37.19
CA THR A 500 -2.57 -4.93 38.09
C THR A 500 -3.81 -4.87 38.99
N ASP A 501 -4.15 -6.00 39.60
CA ASP A 501 -5.41 -6.24 40.28
C ASP A 501 -5.39 -5.97 41.79
N SER A 502 -4.23 -5.58 42.34
CA SER A 502 -4.04 -5.32 43.77
C SER A 502 -3.17 -4.07 43.99
N ARG A 503 -3.29 -3.44 45.15
CA ARG A 503 -2.48 -2.28 45.52
C ARG A 503 -1.02 -2.66 45.75
N GLU A 504 -0.77 -3.82 46.32
CA GLU A 504 0.53 -4.34 46.72
C GLU A 504 1.41 -4.62 45.49
N SER A 505 0.81 -5.13 44.41
CA SER A 505 1.50 -5.35 43.13
C SER A 505 1.83 -4.06 42.38
N ARG A 506 1.20 -2.93 42.73
CA ARG A 506 1.49 -1.60 42.15
C ARG A 506 2.74 -0.94 42.74
N TRP A 507 3.17 -1.35 43.94
CA TRP A 507 4.24 -0.68 44.68
C TRP A 507 5.58 -0.78 43.95
N LEU A 508 6.06 -1.98 43.66
CA LEU A 508 7.38 -2.18 43.05
C LEU A 508 7.50 -1.50 41.66
N PRO A 509 6.55 -1.65 40.71
CA PRO A 509 6.58 -0.90 39.45
C PRO A 509 6.63 0.62 39.65
N THR A 510 5.96 1.14 40.67
CA THR A 510 5.96 2.58 40.98
C THR A 510 7.33 3.05 41.44
N VAL A 511 7.99 2.30 42.31
CA VAL A 511 9.36 2.60 42.78
C VAL A 511 10.33 2.61 41.60
N ILE A 512 10.33 1.53 40.79
CA ILE A 512 11.23 1.37 39.65
C ILE A 512 11.02 2.50 38.63
N ALA A 513 9.78 2.76 38.24
CA ALA A 513 9.47 3.80 37.26
C ALA A 513 9.86 5.20 37.76
N SER A 514 9.67 5.47 39.06
CA SER A 514 10.06 6.74 39.68
C SER A 514 11.59 6.89 39.67
N SER A 515 12.31 5.85 40.09
CA SER A 515 13.79 5.80 40.10
C SER A 515 14.37 6.01 38.71
N LYS A 516 13.79 5.37 37.68
CA LYS A 516 14.23 5.47 36.27
C LYS A 516 13.61 6.64 35.50
N LYS A 517 12.78 7.46 36.16
CA LYS A 517 12.09 8.61 35.56
C LYS A 517 11.28 8.25 34.32
N LYS A 518 10.58 7.12 34.39
CA LYS A 518 9.69 6.62 33.33
C LYS A 518 8.28 7.14 33.54
N LEU A 519 7.58 7.43 32.44
CA LEU A 519 6.18 7.82 32.51
C LEU A 519 5.34 6.59 32.87
N LEU A 520 4.63 6.65 33.99
CA LEU A 520 3.74 5.59 34.44
C LEU A 520 2.30 6.11 34.50
N LEU A 521 1.40 5.42 33.80
CA LEU A 521 -0.05 5.64 33.87
C LEU A 521 -0.70 4.52 34.66
N ASN A 522 -1.29 4.87 35.79
CA ASN A 522 -2.00 3.95 36.66
C ASN A 522 -3.49 3.98 36.35
N ALA A 523 -4.09 2.80 36.17
CA ALA A 523 -5.53 2.62 36.09
C ALA A 523 -5.99 1.62 37.17
N ALA A 524 -7.00 2.01 37.93
CA ALA A 524 -7.56 1.26 39.06
C ALA A 524 -9.09 1.26 38.97
N LEU A 525 -9.71 0.17 39.41
CA LEU A 525 -11.16 -0.04 39.31
C LEU A 525 -11.75 -0.37 40.68
N GLY A 526 -12.90 0.24 40.97
CA GLY A 526 -13.84 -0.20 42.00
C GLY A 526 -15.07 -0.84 41.37
N PHE A 527 -16.12 -1.07 42.16
CA PHE A 527 -17.37 -1.64 41.67
C PHE A 527 -18.07 -0.74 40.63
N ASP A 528 -18.24 0.55 40.96
CA ASP A 528 -18.93 1.56 40.15
C ASP A 528 -18.09 2.82 39.86
N SER A 529 -16.81 2.80 40.24
CA SER A 529 -15.86 3.91 40.06
C SER A 529 -14.54 3.46 39.46
N TYR A 530 -13.79 4.40 38.90
CA TYR A 530 -12.44 4.17 38.38
C TYR A 530 -11.51 5.35 38.69
N LEU A 531 -10.21 5.07 38.74
CA LEU A 531 -9.14 6.07 38.85
C LEU A 531 -8.16 5.86 37.69
N VAL A 532 -7.90 6.92 36.94
CA VAL A 532 -6.81 6.99 35.96
C VAL A 532 -5.91 8.15 36.36
N MET A 533 -4.60 7.90 36.47
CA MET A 533 -3.64 8.95 36.79
C MET A 533 -2.29 8.70 36.14
N ARG A 534 -1.56 9.77 35.88
CA ARG A 534 -0.15 9.73 35.50
C ARG A 534 0.73 10.11 36.68
N HIS A 535 1.82 9.39 36.91
CA HIS A 535 2.79 9.78 37.94
C HIS A 535 3.60 11.00 37.49
N GLY A 536 4.04 11.83 38.44
CA GLY A 536 4.99 12.91 38.17
C GLY A 536 6.37 12.35 37.79
N VAL A 537 7.02 12.99 36.82
CA VAL A 537 8.40 12.69 36.43
C VAL A 537 9.26 13.92 36.67
N HIS A 538 10.38 13.76 37.39
CA HIS A 538 11.25 14.87 37.75
C HIS A 538 12.42 15.04 36.77
N PRO A 539 12.68 16.26 36.25
CA PRO A 539 13.92 16.56 35.54
C PRO A 539 15.11 16.61 36.52
N ASP A 540 16.31 16.28 36.04
CA ASP A 540 17.54 16.46 36.82
C ASP A 540 17.78 17.94 37.15
N GLY A 541 17.99 18.26 38.44
CA GLY A 541 18.52 19.55 38.88
C GLY A 541 17.53 20.71 39.07
N ASN A 542 16.21 20.51 39.00
CA ASN A 542 15.24 21.60 39.24
C ASN A 542 14.23 21.26 40.34
N THR A 543 14.50 21.72 41.56
CA THR A 543 13.70 21.50 42.78
C THR A 543 12.63 22.57 43.04
N THR A 544 12.44 23.52 42.12
CA THR A 544 11.65 24.73 42.37
C THR A 544 10.14 24.60 42.11
N LYS A 545 9.69 23.55 41.42
CA LYS A 545 8.25 23.28 41.19
C LYS A 545 7.78 22.05 41.96
N PRO A 546 6.64 22.12 42.70
CA PRO A 546 6.03 20.93 43.29
C PRO A 546 5.66 19.94 42.19
N SER A 547 6.05 18.69 42.38
CA SER A 547 5.84 17.61 41.41
C SER A 547 4.51 16.92 41.67
N LEU A 548 3.99 16.26 40.64
CA LEU A 548 2.78 15.46 40.76
C LEU A 548 3.07 14.19 41.55
N GLY A 549 2.19 13.86 42.49
CA GLY A 549 2.33 12.64 43.29
C GLY A 549 2.15 11.35 42.48
N CYS A 550 2.63 10.24 43.02
CA CYS A 550 2.29 8.92 42.52
C CYS A 550 0.99 8.40 43.16
N TYR A 551 0.56 7.20 42.76
CA TYR A 551 -0.61 6.52 43.34
C TYR A 551 -0.59 6.45 44.87
N PHE A 552 0.58 6.31 45.49
CA PHE A 552 0.75 6.19 46.94
C PHE A 552 0.90 7.51 47.70
N CYS A 553 1.00 8.66 47.01
CA CYS A 553 1.20 9.96 47.69
C CYS A 553 -0.05 10.47 48.43
N ASN A 554 -1.24 10.07 47.99
CA ASN A 554 -2.50 10.65 48.47
C ASN A 554 -3.26 9.71 49.42
N ASP A 555 -2.62 8.65 49.91
CA ASP A 555 -3.22 7.66 50.82
C ASP A 555 -2.19 7.29 51.90
N ILE A 556 -2.47 7.70 53.15
CA ILE A 556 -1.56 7.72 54.32
C ILE A 556 -1.41 6.31 54.94
N VAL A 557 -1.49 5.23 54.16
CA VAL A 557 -1.45 3.85 54.69
C VAL A 557 -0.55 2.96 53.83
N SER A 558 0.35 2.21 54.47
CA SER A 558 1.17 1.18 53.79
C SER A 558 0.31 0.09 53.14
N PRO A 559 0.69 -0.48 51.98
CA PRO A 559 0.08 -1.68 51.43
C PRO A 559 0.18 -2.82 52.45
N ARG A 560 -0.94 -3.07 53.13
CA ARG A 560 -1.18 -4.25 53.98
C ARG A 560 -1.86 -5.32 53.14
N ASP A 561 -1.79 -6.59 53.54
CA ASP A 561 -2.54 -7.69 52.90
C ASP A 561 -4.03 -7.34 52.80
N SER A 562 -4.41 -6.84 51.63
CA SER A 562 -5.73 -6.29 51.35
C SER A 562 -6.70 -7.36 50.86
N LEU A 563 -6.34 -8.65 50.91
CA LEU A 563 -7.27 -9.75 50.58
C LEU A 563 -8.45 -9.87 51.56
N LYS A 564 -8.51 -9.04 52.62
CA LYS A 564 -9.55 -9.13 53.66
C LYS A 564 -10.54 -7.95 53.81
N ASP A 565 -10.32 -6.67 53.43
CA ASP A 565 -11.24 -5.60 53.91
C ASP A 565 -11.41 -4.21 53.16
N ARG A 566 -11.30 -4.02 51.82
CA ARG A 566 -11.60 -2.69 51.17
C ARG A 566 -12.13 -2.75 49.72
N THR A 567 -12.96 -1.79 49.25
CA THR A 567 -13.70 -1.88 47.96
C THR A 567 -13.03 -1.35 46.68
N LEU A 568 -12.00 -0.49 46.76
CA LEU A 568 -11.29 0.04 45.58
C LEU A 568 -10.00 -0.78 45.36
N ASP A 569 -9.78 -1.32 44.16
CA ASP A 569 -8.71 -2.29 43.84
C ASP A 569 -8.80 -3.66 44.57
N GLN A 570 -9.95 -4.04 45.16
CA GLN A 570 -10.22 -5.45 45.50
C GLN A 570 -10.95 -6.13 44.34
N MET A 571 -10.34 -7.17 43.78
CA MET A 571 -10.96 -8.11 42.84
C MET A 571 -11.57 -7.43 41.61
N CYS A 572 -10.75 -7.11 40.59
CA CYS A 572 -11.18 -6.63 39.26
C CYS A 572 -12.17 -7.56 38.51
N THR A 573 -12.64 -8.63 39.16
CA THR A 573 -13.70 -9.54 38.73
C THR A 573 -15.10 -8.97 38.98
N VAL A 574 -15.29 -8.16 40.02
CA VAL A 574 -16.62 -7.66 40.45
C VAL A 574 -16.69 -6.16 40.21
N THR A 575 -16.61 -5.77 38.94
CA THR A 575 -16.71 -4.38 38.48
C THR A 575 -17.79 -4.25 37.42
N ARG A 576 -18.53 -3.14 37.37
CA ARG A 576 -19.46 -2.88 36.26
C ARG A 576 -18.70 -2.93 34.92
N PRO A 577 -19.14 -3.74 33.92
CA PRO A 577 -18.36 -3.99 32.71
C PRO A 577 -17.96 -2.75 31.90
N GLY A 578 -18.72 -1.66 32.00
CA GLY A 578 -18.42 -0.40 31.31
C GLY A 578 -17.22 0.37 31.87
N LEU A 579 -16.75 0.09 33.09
CA LEU A 579 -15.66 0.85 33.71
C LEU A 579 -14.32 0.64 33.04
N ALA A 580 -13.94 -0.61 32.78
CA ALA A 580 -12.62 -0.92 32.24
C ALA A 580 -12.36 -0.32 30.84
N PRO A 581 -13.31 -0.37 29.88
CA PRO A 581 -13.17 0.34 28.61
C PRO A 581 -12.97 1.86 28.79
N ILE A 582 -13.74 2.49 29.68
CA ILE A 582 -13.66 3.94 29.93
C ILE A 582 -12.31 4.31 30.54
N ALA A 583 -11.88 3.58 31.58
CA ALA A 583 -10.61 3.80 32.26
C ALA A 583 -9.42 3.58 31.29
N ALA A 584 -9.45 2.50 30.51
CA ALA A 584 -8.41 2.19 29.53
C ALA A 584 -8.32 3.26 28.43
N ALA A 585 -9.45 3.65 27.84
CA ALA A 585 -9.49 4.72 26.84
C ALA A 585 -8.94 6.02 27.42
N THR A 586 -9.39 6.40 28.62
CA THR A 586 -8.94 7.62 29.31
C THR A 586 -7.42 7.61 29.55
N ALA A 587 -6.85 6.47 29.93
CA ALA A 587 -5.41 6.34 30.13
C ALA A 587 -4.64 6.53 28.81
N VAL A 588 -5.11 5.94 27.71
CA VAL A 588 -4.47 6.09 26.40
C VAL A 588 -4.59 7.52 25.87
N GLU A 589 -5.76 8.16 26.00
CA GLU A 589 -5.95 9.57 25.64
C GLU A 589 -5.01 10.50 26.45
N LEU A 590 -4.86 10.21 27.74
CA LEU A 590 -3.93 10.96 28.59
C LEU A 590 -2.49 10.80 28.13
N LEU A 591 -2.09 9.60 27.70
CA LEU A 591 -0.76 9.38 27.11
C LEU A 591 -0.58 10.18 25.82
N VAL A 592 -1.53 10.13 24.88
CA VAL A 592 -1.43 10.86 23.62
C VAL A 592 -1.27 12.36 23.88
N ALA A 593 -2.02 12.91 24.83
CA ALA A 593 -1.89 14.30 25.26
C ALA A 593 -0.49 14.60 25.84
N VAL A 594 0.04 13.74 26.72
CA VAL A 594 1.39 13.90 27.30
C VAL A 594 2.48 13.87 26.23
N LEU A 595 2.40 12.96 25.25
CA LEU A 595 3.40 12.85 24.18
C LEU A 595 3.42 14.07 23.25
N HIS A 596 2.29 14.75 23.10
CA HIS A 596 2.15 15.95 22.26
C HIS A 596 2.27 17.25 23.05
N SER A 597 2.55 17.17 24.36
CA SER A 597 2.93 18.33 25.14
C SER A 597 4.36 18.76 24.77
N PRO A 598 4.64 20.06 24.64
CA PRO A 598 6.01 20.57 24.49
C PRO A 598 6.94 20.16 25.65
N GLN A 599 6.39 19.92 26.85
CA GLN A 599 7.15 19.47 28.02
C GLN A 599 7.21 17.93 28.12
N GLY A 600 6.52 17.20 27.24
CA GLY A 600 6.46 15.74 27.24
C GLY A 600 6.03 15.18 28.60
N LYS A 601 6.72 14.15 29.07
CA LYS A 601 6.48 13.51 30.37
C LYS A 601 6.69 14.42 31.60
N TYR A 602 7.31 15.59 31.44
CA TYR A 602 7.54 16.57 32.51
C TYR A 602 6.41 17.61 32.64
N VAL A 603 5.33 17.48 31.86
CA VAL A 603 4.23 18.43 31.88
C VAL A 603 3.51 18.48 33.23
N GLY A 604 3.23 19.70 33.72
CA GLY A 604 2.43 19.94 34.93
C GLY A 604 0.94 19.67 34.72
N ALA A 605 0.11 19.95 35.73
CA ALA A 605 -1.35 19.76 35.70
C ALA A 605 -2.14 21.09 35.73
N GLU A 606 -1.50 22.18 35.32
CA GLU A 606 -2.09 23.52 35.26
C GLU A 606 -3.08 23.62 34.08
N LYS A 607 -4.23 24.28 34.28
CA LYS A 607 -5.19 24.55 33.20
C LYS A 607 -4.70 25.72 32.34
N PRO A 608 -4.62 25.59 31.00
CA PRO A 608 -4.27 26.72 30.13
C PRO A 608 -5.27 27.86 30.28
N SER A 609 -4.78 29.09 30.31
CA SER A 609 -5.60 30.31 30.45
C SER A 609 -6.33 30.71 29.17
N ASP A 610 -5.94 30.19 28.00
CA ASP A 610 -6.37 30.67 26.68
C ASP A 610 -7.17 29.65 25.85
N GLY A 611 -7.29 28.39 26.31
CA GLY A 611 -8.06 27.34 25.64
C GLY A 611 -7.64 27.00 24.20
N SER A 612 -6.49 27.52 23.74
CA SER A 612 -6.13 27.57 22.32
C SER A 612 -5.33 26.34 21.85
N VAL A 613 -4.80 25.55 22.78
CA VAL A 613 -3.93 24.41 22.48
C VAL A 613 -4.78 23.13 22.37
N PRO A 614 -4.78 22.43 21.21
CA PRO A 614 -5.35 21.10 21.13
C PRO A 614 -4.71 20.17 22.17
N MET A 615 -5.51 19.44 22.95
CA MET A 615 -5.05 18.67 24.13
C MET A 615 -4.37 19.51 25.23
N GLY A 616 -4.66 20.81 25.32
CA GLY A 616 -3.95 21.75 26.18
C GLY A 616 -4.05 21.48 27.68
N TYR A 617 -5.10 20.80 28.15
CA TYR A 617 -5.21 20.42 29.56
C TYR A 617 -4.91 18.95 29.77
N ILE A 618 -3.84 18.68 30.52
CA ILE A 618 -3.35 17.32 30.80
C ILE A 618 -3.51 17.06 32.31
N PRO A 619 -4.64 16.48 32.74
CA PRO A 619 -4.92 16.28 34.15
C PRO A 619 -3.90 15.34 34.82
N HIS A 620 -3.74 15.48 36.14
CA HIS A 620 -2.96 14.54 36.93
C HIS A 620 -3.80 13.27 37.19
N GLN A 621 -4.96 13.41 37.82
CA GLN A 621 -5.86 12.31 38.16
C GLN A 621 -7.28 12.56 37.66
N LEU A 622 -7.91 11.49 37.19
CA LEU A 622 -9.31 11.44 36.77
C LEU A 622 -10.01 10.33 37.57
N ARG A 623 -11.01 10.71 38.36
CA ARG A 623 -11.87 9.79 39.09
C ARG A 623 -13.27 9.83 38.52
N GLY A 624 -13.74 8.71 37.99
CA GLY A 624 -15.09 8.63 37.42
C GLY A 624 -16.00 7.73 38.24
N PHE A 625 -17.28 8.08 38.27
CA PHE A 625 -18.33 7.38 39.01
C PHE A 625 -19.51 7.12 38.07
N LEU A 626 -19.77 5.86 37.73
CA LEU A 626 -20.81 5.46 36.76
C LEU A 626 -22.22 5.40 37.36
N ASN A 627 -22.35 5.49 38.68
CA ASN A 627 -23.65 5.65 39.33
C ASN A 627 -24.23 7.06 39.07
N ALA A 628 -23.38 8.09 39.07
CA ALA A 628 -23.73 9.49 38.88
C ALA A 628 -23.33 10.05 37.50
N PHE A 629 -22.61 9.26 36.68
CA PHE A 629 -22.02 9.69 35.41
C PHE A 629 -21.15 10.95 35.55
N GLN A 630 -20.39 11.04 36.64
CA GLN A 630 -19.55 12.18 36.97
C GLN A 630 -18.06 11.82 36.87
N ASN A 631 -17.26 12.74 36.34
CA ASN A 631 -15.80 12.68 36.36
C ASN A 631 -15.23 13.87 37.15
N MET A 632 -14.33 13.58 38.09
CA MET A 632 -13.62 14.55 38.89
C MET A 632 -12.16 14.60 38.46
N VAL A 633 -11.64 15.81 38.32
CA VAL A 633 -10.21 16.04 38.07
C VAL A 633 -9.55 16.44 39.38
N ILE A 634 -8.51 15.71 39.78
CA ILE A 634 -7.79 15.94 41.04
C ILE A 634 -6.32 16.08 40.74
N THR A 635 -5.66 17.00 41.45
CA THR A 635 -4.21 17.17 41.43
C THR A 635 -3.69 16.97 42.84
N GLY A 636 -2.90 15.93 43.06
CA GLY A 636 -2.12 15.74 44.28
C GLY A 636 -0.64 16.03 44.06
N GLU A 637 0.01 16.63 45.04
CA GLU A 637 1.45 16.87 45.02
C GLU A 637 2.24 15.64 45.47
N ALA A 638 3.53 15.59 45.14
CA ALA A 638 4.43 14.56 45.61
C ALA A 638 4.66 14.73 47.12
N PHE A 639 4.42 13.64 47.86
CA PHE A 639 4.56 13.62 49.30
C PHE A 639 5.97 13.15 49.70
N ASP A 640 6.63 13.92 50.56
CA ASP A 640 8.01 13.71 50.99
C ASP A 640 8.19 12.42 51.83
N LYS A 641 7.13 11.98 52.53
CA LYS A 641 7.09 10.70 53.26
C LYS A 641 6.37 9.58 52.49
N CYS A 642 6.19 9.72 51.17
CA CYS A 642 5.58 8.68 50.33
C CYS A 642 6.40 7.38 50.33
N ILE A 643 5.74 6.25 50.62
CA ILE A 643 6.31 4.90 50.67
C ILE A 643 6.80 4.33 49.32
N ALA A 644 6.60 5.05 48.21
CA ALA A 644 6.97 4.59 46.88
C ALA A 644 7.90 5.56 46.12
N CYS A 645 7.64 6.87 46.18
CA CYS A 645 8.41 7.87 45.41
C CYS A 645 9.10 8.93 46.26
N SER A 646 9.15 8.79 47.59
CA SER A 646 9.98 9.67 48.42
C SER A 646 11.46 9.47 48.14
N LEU A 647 12.27 10.51 48.38
CA LEU A 647 13.72 10.42 48.23
C LEU A 647 14.31 9.27 49.06
N LYS A 648 13.84 9.06 50.29
CA LYS A 648 14.31 7.96 51.16
C LYS A 648 14.12 6.58 50.53
N VAL A 649 12.98 6.35 49.87
CA VAL A 649 12.70 5.08 49.18
C VAL A 649 13.53 4.94 47.91
N LEU A 650 13.67 6.00 47.12
CA LEU A 650 14.45 5.99 45.89
C LEU A 650 15.95 5.81 46.17
N ASP A 651 16.47 6.44 47.23
CA ASP A 651 17.86 6.28 47.68
C ASP A 651 18.11 4.85 48.17
N ALA A 652 17.17 4.28 48.94
CA ALA A 652 17.25 2.89 49.39
C ALA A 652 17.20 1.90 48.22
N TYR A 653 16.36 2.16 47.20
CA TYR A 653 16.28 1.34 45.99
C TYR A 653 17.58 1.40 45.18
N THR A 654 18.16 2.59 45.04
CA THR A 654 19.43 2.79 44.30
C THR A 654 20.60 2.14 45.03
N ALA A 655 20.60 2.15 46.37
CA ALA A 655 21.65 1.55 47.18
C ALA A 655 21.58 0.01 47.23
N ASP A 656 20.40 -0.56 47.46
CA ASP A 656 20.17 -2.00 47.56
C ASP A 656 18.71 -2.37 47.22
N ALA A 657 18.44 -2.48 45.92
CA ALA A 657 17.09 -2.78 45.40
C ALA A 657 16.52 -4.11 45.95
N LEU A 658 17.35 -5.14 46.07
CA LEU A 658 16.91 -6.45 46.55
C LEU A 658 16.64 -6.43 48.05
N GLY A 659 17.53 -5.82 48.84
CA GLY A 659 17.33 -5.66 50.28
C GLY A 659 16.13 -4.78 50.63
N LEU A 660 15.85 -3.73 49.85
CA LEU A 660 14.62 -2.94 50.00
C LEU A 660 13.39 -3.80 49.74
N LEU A 661 13.37 -4.55 48.63
CA LEU A 661 12.26 -5.41 48.27
C LEU A 661 12.00 -6.48 49.33
N GLU A 662 13.05 -7.17 49.78
CA GLU A 662 12.96 -8.21 50.81
C GLU A 662 12.31 -7.68 52.10
N LYS A 663 12.81 -6.54 52.59
CA LYS A 663 12.27 -5.90 53.81
C LYS A 663 10.82 -5.44 53.62
N ALA A 664 10.50 -4.86 52.47
CA ALA A 664 9.15 -4.41 52.14
C ALA A 664 8.15 -5.57 51.99
N CYS A 665 8.59 -6.73 51.50
CA CYS A 665 7.77 -7.94 51.43
C CYS A 665 7.59 -8.59 52.82
N ASN A 666 8.65 -8.63 53.63
CA ASN A 666 8.66 -9.33 54.93
C ASN A 666 8.09 -8.50 56.09
N SER A 667 8.02 -7.17 55.98
CA SER A 667 7.50 -6.29 57.02
C SER A 667 6.55 -5.24 56.44
N THR A 668 5.32 -5.20 56.96
CA THR A 668 4.30 -4.20 56.59
C THR A 668 4.60 -2.81 57.16
N ALA A 669 5.38 -2.72 58.24
CA ALA A 669 5.77 -1.47 58.91
C ALA A 669 7.03 -0.84 58.32
N TYR A 670 7.91 -1.64 57.71
CA TYR A 670 9.23 -1.18 57.26
C TYR A 670 9.18 0.04 56.34
N LEU A 671 8.23 0.08 55.40
CA LEU A 671 8.10 1.22 54.49
C LEU A 671 7.65 2.50 55.22
N GLU A 672 6.79 2.38 56.23
CA GLU A 672 6.33 3.51 57.05
C GLU A 672 7.47 4.04 57.93
N GLU A 673 8.27 3.14 58.52
CA GLU A 673 9.47 3.46 59.29
C GLU A 673 10.55 4.13 58.42
N LEU A 674 10.80 3.59 57.22
CA LEU A 674 11.79 4.12 56.28
C LEU A 674 11.45 5.57 55.89
N THR A 675 10.17 5.86 55.65
CA THR A 675 9.75 7.20 55.24
C THR A 675 9.55 8.16 56.41
N GLY A 676 9.35 7.64 57.62
CA GLY A 676 8.91 8.43 58.79
C GLY A 676 7.41 8.74 58.76
N LEU A 677 6.64 7.93 58.03
CA LEU A 677 5.17 8.03 58.01
C LEU A 677 4.58 7.61 59.35
N ASN A 678 5.16 6.62 60.01
CA ASN A 678 4.77 6.17 61.34
C ASN A 678 4.82 7.31 62.38
N GLN A 679 5.89 8.12 62.38
CA GLN A 679 6.03 9.28 63.25
C GLN A 679 4.95 10.32 62.99
N LEU A 680 4.58 10.55 61.73
CA LEU A 680 3.50 11.48 61.38
C LEU A 680 2.13 10.96 61.86
N THR A 681 1.90 9.65 61.79
CA THR A 681 0.67 9.02 62.29
C THR A 681 0.60 9.13 63.82
N GLU A 682 1.70 8.84 64.52
CA GLU A 682 1.79 8.99 65.99
C GLU A 682 1.58 10.45 66.43
N GLU A 683 2.19 11.42 65.73
CA GLU A 683 1.97 12.85 65.97
C GLU A 683 0.50 13.24 65.76
N ALA A 684 -0.14 12.76 64.68
CA ALA A 684 -1.55 13.04 64.41
C ALA A 684 -2.49 12.41 65.46
N ASP A 685 -2.21 11.18 65.89
CA ASP A 685 -2.99 10.49 66.91
C ASP A 685 -2.85 11.20 68.27
N SER A 686 -1.65 11.69 68.62
CA SER A 686 -1.44 12.48 69.85
C SER A 686 -2.21 13.80 69.84
N LEU A 687 -2.27 14.48 68.70
CA LEU A 687 -3.03 15.73 68.54
C LEU A 687 -4.55 15.52 68.59
N MET A 688 -5.05 14.36 68.17
CA MET A 688 -6.48 14.03 68.32
C MET A 688 -6.84 13.82 69.79
N ILE A 689 -5.98 13.14 70.56
CA ILE A 689 -6.19 12.92 71.99
C ILE A 689 -6.19 14.26 72.75
N ASP A 690 -5.27 15.17 72.43
CA ASP A 690 -5.23 16.52 73.03
C ASP A 690 -6.46 17.38 72.70
N LEU A 691 -7.11 17.17 71.54
CA LEU A 691 -8.35 17.86 71.17
C LEU A 691 -9.57 17.31 71.90
N GLU A 692 -9.66 15.98 72.05
CA GLU A 692 -10.73 15.33 72.82
C GLU A 692 -10.66 15.66 74.32
N ASP A 693 -9.45 15.80 74.89
CA ASP A 693 -9.25 16.24 76.28
C ASP A 693 -9.52 17.74 76.49
N SER A 694 -9.56 18.56 75.43
CA SER A 694 -9.80 20.01 75.51
C SER A 694 -11.28 20.41 75.48
N ASP A 695 -12.17 19.49 75.11
CA ASP A 695 -13.62 19.73 75.01
C ASP A 695 -14.39 19.39 76.31
N GLU A 696 -13.73 18.86 77.35
CA GLU A 696 -14.37 18.54 78.65
C GLU A 696 -14.39 19.70 79.68
N ASP A 697 -13.71 20.83 79.44
CA ASP A 697 -13.64 21.97 80.40
C ASP A 697 -14.53 23.18 80.04
N GLY A 698 -15.53 23.00 79.17
CA GLY A 698 -16.34 24.09 78.60
C GLY A 698 -17.74 24.33 79.17
N ASP A 699 -18.15 23.69 80.28
CA ASP A 699 -19.54 23.82 80.79
C ASP A 699 -19.62 23.94 82.33
N MET A 700 -19.02 24.99 82.89
CA MET A 700 -19.42 25.55 84.19
C MET A 700 -19.10 27.05 84.29
N MET A 701 -20.05 27.91 83.89
CA MET A 701 -20.51 29.09 84.65
C MET A 701 -21.72 29.77 84.00
#